data_AF-A0A7V4HEN9-F1
#
_entry.id   AF-A0A7V4HEN9-F1
#
_cell.length_a   1.000
_cell.length_b   1.000
_cell.length_c   1.000
_cell.angle_alpha   90.00
_cell.angle_beta   90.00
_cell.angle_gamma   90.00
#
_symmetry.space_group_name_H-M   'P 1'
#
loop_
_entity.id
_entity.type
_entity.pdbx_description
1 polymer ?
#
loop_
_entity_poly.entity_id
_entity_poly.type
_entity_poly.pdbx_seq_one_letter_code
_entity_poly.pdbx_strand_id
1 'polypeptide(L)'
;MASDEAEYGLFERFFHKDSFVADETADAEEARRNESAGVTRCRLDHDREQSERVLETAVKTPLLAQVDEVLQYICNGFIFDTRKSGAEYTEEERAEIFESAVKLIYRCLFLFFAEAGRLLPSDPEKADLYRQHSIQSLCQEARKFRWGQRRDTDAYDLWKRLKGLINAVNDGDPEYGIMGYNGGLFDDEAERFLGQHQLRNDFLSRALYLLAFVEPYDNEPDEEYAMPYQDLEVRHLGELYETILEYTVMLADADRLRRRTKKGVEILLCSQTTKKAGDTLIKKGDVFFGESALERKQTGSYYTPESLVRFLNEKTIVQPLRETFERAYRQRFDELLDQANHGHDAGARRGAAQSAAMLVERFVEKEVLAFKVCDPAMGSGHFLVNAANQMTDLVIALLAEVPAIEGIAVSFTSCPNDWRRRINRACVYGVDINPLAVNLAKLSLWLNCFASDHKLTFLDHHLRCGNSLIGIRSLTQLASIPVRRAEKSKTVEARRRLFDINDLSPVLAQAAQGVASIGRIDEDDTDAQKAVLDAAIETASRLRPLADLHTAYLMDADMRAADYQQVFERLAVGQSVAGARNPALPEMVTLVEAYRDRHHFFHWPLEFPDVFGPGAAGGFSATVGNPPWDIVKPNSQEFFSRYDPKFRSYDKQTARRVAEKLMADNPTIAEKLNQYCQGFAEQSAYFKEPLSYSALGKGDINTFKLFLEQFFTLLNEGGRMGIVVPSGIYTDQGCQPLRELFFEQSEIDFLYCFENRMAIFNIHRSFKFVLFGTRKGGSTDRFKCAFMEHDPERLPVIDADALKMSVRLVEKFSPDTLSIMEFKSQRDIDVTTKIYGDWPLLGEKLEHAWNVTFRTELHMTNDSHLFKSTPTDCPLYEGKMIWLFDSHFEGPRYWLNRQQVEQALGADAWQGRCYRVGFRDVAASTNERTLIASLIPPCWAGNTIPTVIPENLGKGSHGPNDVEGIWLASFLGSLCADYVIRQKITNHMNFFYMETLPIPRPTDRSIVSSFASLIAKSARLICTDDDFRSLWEKVF
;
A
#
# COMPACT_ATOMS: atom_id res chain seq x y z
N MET A 1 47.47 8.76 17.01
CA MET A 1 48.40 7.61 17.05
C MET A 1 47.71 6.28 17.37
N ALA A 2 46.65 6.21 18.20
CA ALA A 2 45.89 4.96 18.39
C ALA A 2 44.66 4.80 17.44
N SER A 3 44.25 5.85 16.72
CA SER A 3 43.16 5.81 15.73
C SER A 3 43.60 5.20 14.39
N ASP A 4 44.83 5.51 13.95
CA ASP A 4 45.29 5.18 12.60
C ASP A 4 45.50 3.67 12.41
N GLU A 5 45.90 2.92 13.46
CA GLU A 5 45.99 1.45 13.42
C GLU A 5 44.61 0.78 13.40
N ALA A 6 43.62 1.35 14.09
CA ALA A 6 42.24 0.84 14.08
C ALA A 6 41.56 1.10 12.73
N GLU A 7 41.76 2.29 12.15
CA GLU A 7 41.30 2.63 10.81
C GLU A 7 42.00 1.80 9.74
N TYR A 8 43.31 1.57 9.85
CA TYR A 8 44.05 0.69 8.93
C TYR A 8 43.64 -0.77 9.07
N GLY A 9 43.38 -1.24 10.29
CA GLY A 9 42.85 -2.58 10.55
C GLY A 9 41.42 -2.77 10.03
N LEU A 10 40.58 -1.74 10.11
CA LEU A 10 39.26 -1.70 9.45
C LEU A 10 39.41 -1.69 7.93
N PHE A 11 40.30 -0.87 7.40
CA PHE A 11 40.57 -0.79 5.97
C PHE A 11 41.07 -2.13 5.41
N GLU A 12 42.06 -2.76 6.07
CA GLU A 12 42.50 -4.11 5.73
C GLU A 12 41.33 -5.10 5.85
N ARG A 13 40.57 -5.07 6.94
CA ARG A 13 39.42 -5.98 7.12
C ARG A 13 38.33 -5.80 6.06
N PHE A 14 38.03 -4.59 5.60
CA PHE A 14 37.01 -4.32 4.58
C PHE A 14 37.49 -4.59 3.15
N PHE A 15 38.78 -4.35 2.88
CA PHE A 15 39.33 -4.41 1.52
C PHE A 15 40.27 -5.59 1.27
N HIS A 16 40.48 -6.47 2.25
CA HIS A 16 41.20 -7.73 2.05
C HIS A 16 40.41 -8.65 1.11
N LYS A 17 41.11 -9.38 0.25
CA LYS A 17 40.51 -10.28 -0.75
C LYS A 17 39.52 -11.26 -0.12
N ASP A 18 39.87 -11.81 1.05
CA ASP A 18 39.05 -12.79 1.78
C ASP A 18 37.69 -12.23 2.19
N SER A 19 37.54 -10.92 2.27
CA SER A 19 36.25 -10.27 2.59
C SER A 19 35.24 -10.35 1.44
N PHE A 20 35.72 -10.64 0.22
CA PHE A 20 34.91 -10.80 -1.00
C PHE A 20 34.82 -12.26 -1.47
N VAL A 21 35.49 -13.19 -0.78
CA VAL A 21 35.41 -14.62 -1.09
C VAL A 21 34.20 -15.20 -0.34
N ALA A 22 33.44 -16.05 -1.03
CA ALA A 22 32.33 -16.78 -0.41
C ALA A 22 32.84 -17.62 0.76
N ASP A 23 32.14 -17.52 1.90
CA ASP A 23 32.58 -18.19 3.11
C ASP A 23 32.33 -19.71 3.02
N GLU A 24 33.38 -20.53 3.00
CA GLU A 24 33.27 -22.00 3.07
C GLU A 24 32.88 -22.49 4.48
N THR A 25 32.80 -21.59 5.47
CA THR A 25 32.67 -21.94 6.89
C THR A 25 31.26 -21.84 7.48
N ALA A 26 30.23 -21.59 6.68
CA ALA A 26 28.84 -21.62 7.17
C ALA A 26 28.39 -23.03 7.60
N ASP A 27 27.57 -23.09 8.65
CA ASP A 27 26.94 -24.30 9.18
C ASP A 27 26.41 -25.18 8.02
N ALA A 28 26.68 -26.49 8.01
CA ALA A 28 26.51 -27.32 6.80
C ALA A 28 25.05 -27.42 6.29
N GLU A 29 24.06 -27.01 7.10
CA GLU A 29 22.67 -26.81 6.69
C GLU A 29 22.39 -25.43 6.09
N GLU A 30 23.06 -24.39 6.57
CA GLU A 30 22.94 -23.00 6.10
C GLU A 30 23.70 -22.81 4.78
N ALA A 31 24.88 -23.42 4.66
CA ALA A 31 25.63 -23.51 3.40
C ALA A 31 24.81 -24.23 2.31
N ARG A 32 24.12 -25.33 2.65
CA ARG A 32 23.23 -26.04 1.71
C ARG A 32 21.99 -25.24 1.32
N ARG A 33 21.43 -24.43 2.23
CA ARG A 33 20.34 -23.49 1.92
C ARG A 33 20.81 -22.37 1.00
N ASN A 34 21.97 -21.76 1.27
CA ASN A 34 22.54 -20.67 0.48
C ASN A 34 23.01 -21.14 -0.92
N GLU A 35 23.64 -22.32 -1.02
CA GLU A 35 23.96 -22.95 -2.31
C GLU A 35 22.71 -23.29 -3.12
N SER A 36 21.65 -23.81 -2.48
CA SER A 36 20.36 -24.06 -3.17
C SER A 36 19.61 -22.78 -3.55
N ALA A 37 19.94 -21.65 -2.91
CA ALA A 37 19.38 -20.34 -3.17
C ALA A 37 20.19 -19.51 -4.18
N GLY A 38 21.36 -20.00 -4.64
CA GLY A 38 22.24 -19.27 -5.56
C GLY A 38 22.83 -17.98 -4.97
N VAL A 39 22.73 -17.76 -3.66
CA VAL A 39 23.23 -16.57 -2.97
C VAL A 39 24.53 -16.94 -2.26
N THR A 40 25.66 -16.55 -2.82
CA THR A 40 26.97 -16.69 -2.17
C THR A 40 27.19 -15.49 -1.27
N ARG A 41 27.13 -15.70 0.06
CA ARG A 41 27.39 -14.65 1.05
C ARG A 41 28.89 -14.58 1.34
N CYS A 42 29.42 -13.38 1.34
CA CYS A 42 30.81 -13.11 1.73
C CYS A 42 30.85 -12.53 3.15
N ARG A 43 32.06 -12.39 3.70
CA ARG A 43 32.26 -11.82 5.04
C ARG A 43 31.66 -10.41 5.18
N LEU A 44 31.66 -9.61 4.12
CA LEU A 44 31.03 -8.27 4.14
C LEU A 44 29.51 -8.36 4.33
N ASP A 45 28.85 -9.37 3.78
CA ASP A 45 27.41 -9.58 3.99
C ASP A 45 27.12 -9.90 5.47
N HIS A 46 27.99 -10.68 6.11
CA HIS A 46 27.88 -10.97 7.54
C HIS A 46 28.20 -9.76 8.43
N ASP A 47 29.27 -9.02 8.13
CA ASP A 47 29.60 -7.79 8.86
C ASP A 47 28.45 -6.76 8.69
N ARG A 48 27.81 -6.67 7.51
CA ARG A 48 26.60 -5.85 7.28
C ARG A 48 25.41 -6.32 8.12
N GLU A 49 25.06 -7.60 8.08
CA GLU A 49 23.96 -8.16 8.89
C GLU A 49 24.20 -7.99 10.39
N GLN A 50 25.44 -8.13 10.84
CA GLN A 50 25.81 -7.90 12.23
C GLN A 50 25.62 -6.42 12.60
N SER A 51 26.06 -5.50 11.73
CA SER A 51 25.82 -4.07 11.91
C SER A 51 24.33 -3.74 11.99
N GLU A 52 23.51 -4.33 11.11
CA GLU A 52 22.04 -4.17 11.13
C GLU A 52 21.42 -4.68 12.44
N ARG A 53 21.86 -5.84 12.96
CA ARG A 53 21.38 -6.35 14.25
C ARG A 53 21.77 -5.44 15.42
N VAL A 54 22.97 -4.86 15.39
CA VAL A 54 23.41 -3.90 16.41
C VAL A 54 22.55 -2.65 16.34
N LEU A 55 22.30 -2.12 15.15
CA LEU A 55 21.41 -0.98 14.93
C LEU A 55 19.98 -1.21 15.45
N GLU A 56 19.40 -2.36 15.12
CA GLU A 56 18.07 -2.77 15.55
C GLU A 56 17.97 -2.80 17.09
N THR A 57 19.01 -3.30 17.77
CA THR A 57 19.00 -3.52 19.23
C THR A 57 19.48 -2.32 20.04
N ALA A 58 20.39 -1.51 19.51
CA ALA A 58 21.00 -0.36 20.21
C ALA A 58 20.29 0.97 19.93
N VAL A 59 19.62 1.11 18.78
CA VAL A 59 18.95 2.37 18.39
C VAL A 59 17.45 2.17 18.28
N LYS A 60 17.01 1.32 17.34
CA LYS A 60 15.60 1.24 16.94
C LYS A 60 14.71 0.72 18.06
N THR A 61 15.01 -0.45 18.62
CA THR A 61 14.20 -1.05 19.70
C THR A 61 14.12 -0.14 20.93
N PRO A 62 15.22 0.44 21.43
CA PRO A 62 15.18 1.38 22.55
C PRO A 62 14.44 2.69 22.24
N LEU A 63 14.61 3.26 21.04
CA LEU A 63 13.91 4.49 20.65
C LEU A 63 12.41 4.26 20.56
N LEU A 64 11.97 3.17 19.91
CA LEU A 64 10.56 2.77 19.85
C LEU A 64 9.95 2.53 21.23
N ALA A 65 10.72 1.97 22.17
CA ALA A 65 10.27 1.71 23.54
C ALA A 65 10.13 2.99 24.40
N GLN A 66 10.74 4.11 23.97
CA GLN A 66 10.75 5.38 24.72
C GLN A 66 9.96 6.50 24.03
N VAL A 67 9.63 6.36 22.74
CA VAL A 67 9.00 7.44 21.94
C VAL A 67 7.59 7.80 22.41
N ASP A 68 6.84 6.84 22.94
CA ASP A 68 5.50 7.09 23.53
C ASP A 68 5.60 8.07 24.70
N GLU A 69 6.61 7.91 25.55
CA GLU A 69 6.88 8.78 26.68
C GLU A 69 7.39 10.15 26.22
N VAL A 70 8.26 10.19 25.21
CA VAL A 70 8.71 11.46 24.60
C VAL A 70 7.50 12.27 24.11
N LEU A 71 6.63 11.65 23.32
CA LEU A 71 5.39 12.27 22.83
C LEU A 71 4.52 12.73 24.00
N GLN A 72 4.38 11.91 25.04
CA GLN A 72 3.55 12.22 26.20
C GLN A 72 4.02 13.49 26.90
N TYR A 73 5.33 13.63 27.15
CA TYR A 73 5.88 14.80 27.80
C TYR A 73 5.76 16.05 26.93
N ILE A 74 5.98 15.95 25.61
CA ILE A 74 5.82 17.08 24.69
C ILE A 74 4.36 17.54 24.63
N CYS A 75 3.41 16.62 24.42
CA CYS A 75 1.98 16.95 24.37
C CYS A 75 1.50 17.55 25.70
N ASN A 76 1.91 16.99 26.84
CA ASN A 76 1.57 17.54 28.15
C ASN A 76 2.15 18.94 28.37
N GLY A 77 3.35 19.21 27.86
CA GLY A 77 3.94 20.54 27.93
C GLY A 77 3.16 21.57 27.11
N PHE A 78 2.68 21.21 25.91
CA PHE A 78 1.81 22.09 25.12
C PHE A 78 0.44 22.31 25.77
N ILE A 79 -0.16 21.27 26.35
CA ILE A 79 -1.41 21.38 27.12
C ILE A 79 -1.22 22.29 28.35
N PHE A 80 -0.06 22.20 28.99
CA PHE A 80 0.27 23.06 30.12
C PHE A 80 0.37 24.53 29.70
N ASP A 81 1.01 24.82 28.57
CA ASP A 81 1.24 26.19 28.07
C ASP A 81 -0.04 26.87 27.56
N THR A 82 -0.95 26.12 26.94
CA THR A 82 -2.27 26.58 26.47
C THR A 82 -3.24 26.90 27.61
N ARG A 83 -2.96 26.44 28.85
CA ARG A 83 -3.73 26.70 30.09
C ARG A 83 -5.21 26.26 30.06
N LYS A 84 -5.63 25.46 29.09
CA LYS A 84 -6.97 24.88 29.03
C LYS A 84 -7.07 23.63 29.90
N SER A 85 -8.25 23.34 30.43
CA SER A 85 -8.50 22.08 31.13
C SER A 85 -8.77 20.95 30.14
N GLY A 86 -8.46 19.69 30.48
CA GLY A 86 -8.56 18.55 29.56
C GLY A 86 -9.94 18.35 28.91
N ALA A 87 -11.02 18.83 29.52
CA ALA A 87 -12.38 18.76 28.97
C ALA A 87 -12.69 19.85 27.92
N GLU A 88 -11.82 20.87 27.80
CA GLU A 88 -12.00 22.01 26.89
C GLU A 88 -11.38 21.79 25.51
N TYR A 89 -10.53 20.77 25.34
CA TYR A 89 -9.89 20.51 24.04
C TYR A 89 -10.83 19.82 23.07
N THR A 90 -10.94 20.38 21.86
CA THR A 90 -11.62 19.70 20.75
C THR A 90 -10.78 18.55 20.20
N GLU A 91 -11.36 17.75 19.30
CA GLU A 91 -10.61 16.67 18.63
C GLU A 91 -9.55 17.25 17.69
N GLU A 92 -9.89 18.34 17.00
CA GLU A 92 -8.99 19.08 16.11
C GLU A 92 -7.82 19.68 16.88
N GLU A 93 -8.06 20.28 18.06
CA GLU A 93 -6.99 20.82 18.89
C GLU A 93 -6.04 19.73 19.42
N ARG A 94 -6.59 18.55 19.76
CA ARG A 94 -5.75 17.40 20.16
C ARG A 94 -4.91 16.86 19.00
N ALA A 95 -5.47 16.83 17.79
CA ALA A 95 -4.75 16.47 16.59
C ALA A 95 -3.63 17.48 16.28
N GLU A 96 -3.90 18.80 16.37
CA GLU A 96 -2.90 19.85 16.16
C GLU A 96 -1.74 19.78 17.17
N ILE A 97 -2.04 19.51 18.45
CA ILE A 97 -1.03 19.28 19.50
C ILE A 97 -0.17 18.06 19.17
N PHE A 98 -0.81 16.97 18.74
CA PHE A 98 -0.11 15.75 18.37
C PHE A 98 0.80 15.96 17.17
N GLU A 99 0.28 16.54 16.08
CA GLU A 99 1.05 16.86 14.89
C GLU A 99 2.25 17.76 15.22
N SER A 100 2.04 18.78 16.06
CA SER A 100 3.10 19.68 16.51
C SER A 100 4.18 18.96 17.34
N ALA A 101 3.78 18.02 18.20
CA ALA A 101 4.70 17.20 18.98
C ALA A 101 5.54 16.28 18.07
N VAL A 102 4.90 15.65 17.10
CA VAL A 102 5.56 14.79 16.11
C VAL A 102 6.55 15.58 15.26
N LYS A 103 6.16 16.76 14.75
CA LYS A 103 7.06 17.65 14.00
C LYS A 103 8.26 18.10 14.83
N LEU A 104 8.08 18.40 16.12
CA LEU A 104 9.18 18.73 17.02
C LEU A 104 10.18 17.56 17.17
N ILE A 105 9.67 16.33 17.29
CA ILE A 105 10.53 15.13 17.32
C ILE A 105 11.32 15.01 16.01
N TYR A 106 10.68 15.23 14.84
CA TYR A 106 11.38 15.18 13.55
C TYR A 106 12.48 16.23 13.41
N ARG A 107 12.24 17.46 13.89
CA ARG A 107 13.27 18.50 13.96
C ARG A 107 14.46 18.03 14.82
N CYS A 108 14.19 17.39 15.95
CA CYS A 108 15.26 16.84 16.81
C CYS A 108 16.00 15.68 16.15
N LEU A 109 15.30 14.74 15.52
CA LEU A 109 15.91 13.60 14.82
C LEU A 109 16.82 14.06 13.66
N PHE A 110 16.40 15.06 12.89
CA PHE A 110 17.24 15.67 11.87
C PHE A 110 18.51 16.27 12.48
N LEU A 111 18.40 17.02 13.57
CA LEU A 111 19.55 17.61 14.25
C LEU A 111 20.51 16.53 14.79
N PHE A 112 19.99 15.47 15.39
CA PHE A 112 20.82 14.34 15.85
C PHE A 112 21.55 13.67 14.69
N PHE A 113 20.86 13.41 13.59
CA PHE A 113 21.47 12.83 12.39
C PHE A 113 22.53 13.76 11.80
N ALA A 114 22.22 15.05 11.65
CA ALA A 114 23.12 16.03 11.05
C ALA A 114 24.39 16.22 11.90
N GLU A 115 24.28 16.30 13.22
CA GLU A 115 25.45 16.37 14.10
C GLU A 115 26.26 15.06 14.09
N ALA A 116 25.60 13.90 14.18
CA ALA A 116 26.26 12.60 14.18
C ALA A 116 27.00 12.33 12.85
N GLY A 117 26.44 12.79 11.73
CA GLY A 117 27.03 12.75 10.40
C GLY A 117 28.09 13.82 10.14
N ARG A 118 28.42 14.68 11.13
CA ARG A 118 29.35 15.83 11.01
C ARG A 118 28.96 16.82 9.91
N LEU A 119 27.65 16.96 9.70
CA LEU A 119 27.04 17.85 8.74
C LEU A 119 26.77 19.24 9.32
N LEU A 120 26.70 19.33 10.65
CA LEU A 120 26.62 20.58 11.39
C LEU A 120 27.81 20.74 12.37
N PRO A 121 28.43 21.93 12.42
CA PRO A 121 28.18 23.07 11.53
C PRO A 121 28.76 22.82 10.13
N SER A 122 28.22 23.50 9.12
CA SER A 122 28.72 23.44 7.74
C SER A 122 30.14 24.01 7.60
N ASP A 123 30.54 24.92 8.49
CA ASP A 123 31.88 25.53 8.55
C ASP A 123 32.72 24.88 9.68
N PRO A 124 33.71 24.03 9.36
CA PRO A 124 34.52 23.34 10.35
C PRO A 124 35.29 24.28 11.28
N GLU A 125 35.62 25.50 10.85
CA GLU A 125 36.33 26.47 11.69
C GLU A 125 35.47 26.94 12.88
N LYS A 126 34.14 26.85 12.75
CA LYS A 126 33.17 27.25 13.78
C LYS A 126 32.69 26.08 14.63
N ALA A 127 33.23 24.87 14.43
CA ALA A 127 32.84 23.66 15.15
C ALA A 127 32.89 23.81 16.67
N ASP A 128 33.91 24.48 17.21
CA ASP A 128 34.06 24.65 18.66
C ASP A 128 33.03 25.65 19.25
N LEU A 129 32.64 26.66 18.48
CA LEU A 129 31.60 27.61 18.88
C LEU A 129 30.22 26.95 18.82
N TYR A 130 29.92 26.26 17.71
CA TYR A 130 28.69 25.50 17.53
C TYR A 130 28.50 24.44 18.62
N ARG A 131 29.55 23.72 19.02
CA ARG A 131 29.48 22.63 20.00
C ARG A 131 28.80 23.03 21.31
N GLN A 132 28.92 24.30 21.72
CA GLN A 132 28.29 24.82 22.94
C GLN A 132 26.75 24.93 22.82
N HIS A 133 26.26 25.11 21.60
CA HIS A 133 24.86 25.31 21.24
C HIS A 133 24.22 24.10 20.53
N SER A 134 25.00 23.07 20.25
CA SER A 134 24.57 21.78 19.67
C SER A 134 23.40 21.12 20.42
N ILE A 135 22.62 20.30 19.71
CA ILE A 135 21.60 19.45 20.31
C ILE A 135 22.24 18.47 21.29
N GLN A 136 23.46 17.99 21.03
CA GLN A 136 24.18 17.14 21.97
C GLN A 136 24.43 17.87 23.31
N SER A 137 24.87 19.13 23.28
CA SER A 137 25.03 19.99 24.47
C SER A 137 23.69 20.21 25.19
N LEU A 138 22.62 20.45 24.44
CA LEU A 138 21.27 20.60 24.98
C LEU A 138 20.81 19.34 25.74
N CYS A 139 21.02 18.16 25.14
CA CYS A 139 20.69 16.88 25.74
C CYS A 139 21.57 16.54 26.96
N GLN A 140 22.83 16.98 26.99
CA GLN A 140 23.67 16.88 28.18
C GLN A 140 23.15 17.74 29.33
N GLU A 141 22.64 18.96 29.07
CA GLU A 141 21.96 19.76 30.10
C GLU A 141 20.65 19.11 30.55
N ALA A 142 19.87 18.53 29.63
CA ALA A 142 18.65 17.80 29.96
C ALA A 142 18.94 16.58 30.87
N ARG A 143 20.03 15.84 30.60
CA ARG A 143 20.49 14.71 31.41
C ARG A 143 20.77 15.09 32.87
N LYS A 144 21.21 16.32 33.16
CA LYS A 144 21.44 16.78 34.54
C LYS A 144 20.18 16.79 35.40
N PHE A 145 19.00 16.99 34.81
CA PHE A 145 17.72 16.90 35.54
C PHE A 145 17.44 15.47 35.98
N ARG A 146 17.70 14.48 35.12
CA ARG A 146 17.49 13.05 35.42
C ARG A 146 18.25 12.60 36.66
N TRP A 147 19.51 13.04 36.77
CA TRP A 147 20.41 12.68 37.86
C TRP A 147 20.44 13.71 39.00
N GLY A 148 19.48 14.64 39.02
CA GLY A 148 19.27 15.59 40.12
C GLY A 148 20.35 16.66 40.28
N GLN A 149 21.24 16.80 39.29
CA GLN A 149 22.30 17.80 39.22
C GLN A 149 21.76 19.19 38.84
N ARG A 150 20.58 19.24 38.23
CA ARG A 150 19.85 20.45 37.87
C ARG A 150 18.39 20.33 38.31
N ARG A 151 17.77 21.41 38.82
CA ARG A 151 16.47 21.37 39.52
C ARG A 151 15.51 22.53 39.22
N ASP A 152 15.93 23.48 38.39
CA ASP A 152 15.13 24.62 37.92
C ASP A 152 14.14 24.17 36.83
N THR A 153 13.19 23.33 37.25
CA THR A 153 12.20 22.68 36.39
C THR A 153 11.14 23.63 35.84
N ASP A 154 10.98 24.81 36.42
CA ASP A 154 9.99 25.81 36.04
C ASP A 154 10.49 26.83 34.99
N ALA A 155 11.77 26.76 34.61
CA ALA A 155 12.37 27.60 33.57
C ALA A 155 12.08 27.08 32.14
N TYR A 156 12.43 27.90 31.14
CA TYR A 156 12.21 27.66 29.70
C TYR A 156 13.51 27.81 28.88
N ASP A 157 14.68 27.77 29.52
CA ASP A 157 15.95 28.00 28.84
C ASP A 157 16.32 26.88 27.86
N LEU A 158 15.99 25.61 28.16
CA LEU A 158 16.19 24.51 27.21
C LEU A 158 15.36 24.72 25.94
N TRP A 159 14.11 25.19 26.08
CA TRP A 159 13.25 25.50 24.93
C TRP A 159 13.80 26.64 24.10
N LYS A 160 14.22 27.74 24.75
CA LYS A 160 14.82 28.89 24.05
C LYS A 160 16.08 28.50 23.27
N ARG A 161 16.93 27.64 23.85
CA ARG A 161 18.14 27.14 23.17
C ARG A 161 17.80 26.24 22.00
N LEU A 162 16.85 25.31 22.16
CA LEU A 162 16.39 24.43 21.07
C LEU A 162 15.77 25.24 19.92
N LYS A 163 14.91 26.22 20.24
CA LYS A 163 14.33 27.12 19.24
C LYS A 163 15.39 27.98 18.55
N GLY A 164 16.39 28.46 19.28
CA GLY A 164 17.53 29.16 18.69
C GLY A 164 18.26 28.29 17.65
N LEU A 165 18.51 27.02 17.97
CA LEU A 165 19.13 26.08 17.03
C LEU A 165 18.22 25.75 15.83
N ILE A 166 16.92 25.56 16.06
CA ILE A 166 15.92 25.33 14.99
C ILE A 166 15.88 26.52 14.03
N ASN A 167 15.84 27.75 14.56
CA ASN A 167 15.81 28.96 13.74
C ASN A 167 17.14 29.16 13.01
N ALA A 168 18.27 28.86 13.65
CA ALA A 168 19.57 28.90 12.99
C ALA A 168 19.67 27.91 11.83
N VAL A 169 19.05 26.73 11.95
CA VAL A 169 18.93 25.76 10.84
C VAL A 169 17.94 26.26 9.77
N ASN A 170 16.84 26.91 10.15
CA ASN A 170 15.87 27.43 9.18
C ASN A 170 16.43 28.60 8.35
N ASP A 171 16.85 29.65 9.04
CA ASP A 171 17.20 30.96 8.46
C ASP A 171 18.70 31.05 8.11
N GLY A 172 19.51 30.20 8.72
CA GLY A 172 20.96 30.24 8.66
C GLY A 172 21.55 31.10 9.76
N ASP A 173 22.73 30.72 10.22
CA ASP A 173 23.49 31.50 11.19
C ASP A 173 24.99 31.46 10.85
N PRO A 174 25.50 32.50 10.17
CA PRO A 174 26.91 32.61 9.84
C PRO A 174 27.83 32.63 11.07
N GLU A 175 27.36 33.06 12.25
CA GLU A 175 28.16 33.11 13.47
C GLU A 175 28.47 31.69 13.95
N TYR A 176 27.48 30.80 13.93
CA TYR A 176 27.65 29.39 14.28
C TYR A 176 28.08 28.50 13.11
N GLY A 177 28.23 29.07 11.91
CA GLY A 177 28.64 28.32 10.72
C GLY A 177 27.55 27.38 10.22
N ILE A 178 26.28 27.75 10.42
CA ILE A 178 25.10 27.00 10.01
C ILE A 178 24.53 27.66 8.75
N MET A 179 24.39 26.89 7.68
CA MET A 179 23.69 27.35 6.48
C MET A 179 22.17 27.42 6.74
N GLY A 180 21.46 28.36 6.11
CA GLY A 180 20.01 28.40 6.17
C GLY A 180 19.44 27.29 5.30
N TYR A 181 19.00 26.21 5.94
CA TYR A 181 18.63 24.99 5.26
C TYR A 181 17.21 25.03 4.68
N ASN A 182 16.34 25.96 5.11
CA ASN A 182 14.97 26.24 4.63
C ASN A 182 14.23 25.08 3.91
N GLY A 183 13.14 24.57 4.51
CA GLY A 183 12.39 23.43 3.93
C GLY A 183 10.96 23.26 4.42
N GLY A 184 10.37 24.27 5.06
CA GLY A 184 9.02 24.17 5.64
C GLY A 184 8.95 23.37 6.95
N LEU A 185 9.72 22.28 7.11
CA LEU A 185 9.74 21.51 8.38
C LEU A 185 10.20 22.37 9.56
N PHE A 186 11.18 23.25 9.37
CA PHE A 186 11.73 24.15 10.39
C PHE A 186 11.06 25.54 10.40
N ASP A 187 10.09 25.78 9.51
CA ASP A 187 9.39 27.05 9.39
C ASP A 187 8.33 27.18 10.50
N ASP A 188 8.58 28.04 11.48
CA ASP A 188 7.66 28.30 12.57
C ASP A 188 6.46 29.18 12.17
N GLU A 189 6.56 29.95 11.09
CA GLU A 189 5.44 30.75 10.60
C GLU A 189 4.37 29.88 9.93
N ALA A 190 4.83 28.86 9.19
CA ALA A 190 3.98 27.80 8.66
C ALA A 190 3.37 26.95 9.79
N GLU A 191 4.14 26.67 10.84
CA GLU A 191 3.74 25.83 11.98
C GLU A 191 3.19 26.66 13.16
N ARG A 192 2.07 27.36 12.93
CA ARG A 192 1.50 28.36 13.86
C ARG A 192 1.42 27.90 15.32
N PHE A 193 0.95 26.69 15.59
CA PHE A 193 0.85 26.17 16.97
C PHE A 193 2.24 26.00 17.61
N LEU A 194 3.14 25.27 16.94
CA LEU A 194 4.50 25.02 17.42
C LEU A 194 5.35 26.30 17.53
N GLY A 195 5.07 27.30 16.69
CA GLY A 195 5.69 28.62 16.75
C GLY A 195 5.22 29.49 17.92
N GLN A 196 3.96 29.35 18.35
CA GLN A 196 3.35 30.19 19.39
C GLN A 196 3.51 29.65 20.81
N HIS A 197 3.74 28.34 20.97
CA HIS A 197 3.78 27.67 22.27
C HIS A 197 5.19 27.40 22.78
N GLN A 198 5.32 27.21 24.09
CA GLN A 198 6.60 26.93 24.75
C GLN A 198 6.55 25.70 25.65
N LEU A 199 7.67 24.98 25.74
CA LEU A 199 7.82 23.84 26.64
C LEU A 199 8.68 24.20 27.85
N ARG A 200 8.13 23.98 29.04
CA ARG A 200 8.83 24.17 30.31
C ARG A 200 9.81 23.02 30.57
N ASN A 201 10.86 23.27 31.35
CA ASN A 201 11.96 22.33 31.57
C ASN A 201 11.52 20.98 32.16
N ASP A 202 10.48 20.93 33.00
CA ASP A 202 9.93 19.68 33.54
C ASP A 202 9.38 18.73 32.46
N PHE A 203 8.97 19.27 31.30
CA PHE A 203 8.54 18.48 30.15
C PHE A 203 9.68 18.24 29.17
N LEU A 204 10.35 19.32 28.76
CA LEU A 204 11.34 19.26 27.67
C LEU A 204 12.60 18.48 28.05
N SER A 205 13.08 18.60 29.31
CA SER A 205 14.29 17.89 29.74
C SER A 205 14.11 16.38 29.65
N ARG A 206 12.92 15.87 30.00
CA ARG A 206 12.63 14.44 29.93
C ARG A 206 12.54 13.96 28.49
N ALA A 207 11.89 14.71 27.61
CA ALA A 207 11.80 14.41 26.19
C ALA A 207 13.19 14.36 25.53
N LEU A 208 14.03 15.38 25.74
CA LEU A 208 15.39 15.44 25.17
C LEU A 208 16.31 14.35 25.72
N TYR A 209 16.17 14.00 27.00
CA TYR A 209 16.93 12.89 27.60
C TYR A 209 16.58 11.57 26.93
N LEU A 210 15.30 11.23 26.80
CA LEU A 210 14.85 9.97 26.21
C LEU A 210 15.11 9.86 24.70
N LEU A 211 15.22 11.01 24.01
CA LEU A 211 15.66 11.04 22.61
C LEU A 211 17.18 10.86 22.46
N ALA A 212 18.00 11.22 23.45
CA ALA A 212 19.45 11.17 23.33
C ALA A 212 20.10 9.97 24.05
N PHE A 213 19.44 9.40 25.06
CA PHE A 213 19.98 8.36 25.93
C PHE A 213 18.97 7.23 26.11
N VAL A 214 19.47 6.01 26.18
CA VAL A 214 18.67 4.85 26.57
C VAL A 214 18.61 4.78 28.08
N GLU A 215 17.38 4.85 28.61
CA GLU A 215 17.18 4.79 30.05
C GLU A 215 17.40 3.38 30.61
N PRO A 216 18.25 3.23 31.66
CA PRO A 216 18.49 1.94 32.30
C PRO A 216 17.25 1.44 33.04
N TYR A 217 16.95 0.14 32.89
CA TYR A 217 15.74 -0.48 33.46
C TYR A 217 15.75 -0.46 34.99
N ASP A 218 16.89 -0.77 35.60
CA ASP A 218 17.05 -0.84 37.06
C ASP A 218 17.50 0.50 37.69
N ASN A 219 17.58 1.58 36.90
CA ASN A 219 18.13 2.89 37.27
C ASN A 219 19.63 2.86 37.65
N GLU A 220 20.36 1.83 37.24
CA GLU A 220 21.81 1.77 37.41
C GLU A 220 22.50 2.71 36.41
N PRO A 221 23.30 3.71 36.86
CA PRO A 221 23.90 4.69 35.95
C PRO A 221 24.82 4.09 34.89
N ASP A 222 25.46 2.95 35.18
CA ASP A 222 26.42 2.29 34.28
C ASP A 222 25.75 1.57 33.10
N GLU A 223 24.43 1.39 33.13
CA GLU A 223 23.64 0.81 32.04
C GLU A 223 23.08 1.86 31.07
N GLU A 224 23.28 3.16 31.35
CA GLU A 224 22.90 4.25 30.46
C GLU A 224 23.91 4.42 29.31
N TYR A 225 23.42 4.55 28.07
CA TYR A 225 24.26 4.88 26.92
C TYR A 225 23.57 5.86 25.98
N ALA A 226 24.38 6.63 25.24
CA ALA A 226 23.89 7.57 24.23
C ALA A 226 23.43 6.82 22.98
N MET A 227 22.31 7.23 22.38
CA MET A 227 21.81 6.62 21.15
C MET A 227 22.73 6.93 19.96
N PRO A 228 23.28 5.91 19.27
CA PRO A 228 24.22 6.11 18.17
C PRO A 228 23.48 6.47 16.86
N TYR A 229 23.10 7.74 16.72
CA TYR A 229 22.43 8.25 15.52
C TYR A 229 23.29 8.25 14.24
N GLN A 230 24.61 8.05 14.36
CA GLN A 230 25.53 8.04 13.21
C GLN A 230 25.21 6.91 12.22
N ASP A 231 24.69 5.80 12.73
CA ASP A 231 24.38 4.60 11.93
C ASP A 231 22.90 4.57 11.50
N LEU A 232 22.11 5.59 11.86
CA LEU A 232 20.67 5.64 11.58
C LEU A 232 20.42 5.92 10.10
N GLU A 233 20.14 4.87 9.33
CA GLU A 233 19.71 5.03 7.93
C GLU A 233 18.29 5.58 7.79
N VAL A 234 18.01 6.20 6.64
CA VAL A 234 16.71 6.78 6.27
C VAL A 234 15.56 5.78 6.41
N ARG A 235 15.79 4.49 6.10
CA ARG A 235 14.76 3.45 6.27
C ARG A 235 14.28 3.28 7.71
N HIS A 236 15.17 3.44 8.70
CA HIS A 236 14.81 3.29 10.11
C HIS A 236 13.89 4.42 10.58
N LEU A 237 14.00 5.62 10.00
CA LEU A 237 13.09 6.73 10.25
C LEU A 237 11.67 6.45 9.74
N GLY A 238 11.55 5.75 8.61
CA GLY A 238 10.26 5.29 8.09
C GLY A 238 9.53 4.36 9.07
N GLU A 239 10.22 3.38 9.64
CA GLU A 239 9.63 2.46 10.63
C GLU A 239 9.27 3.14 11.95
N LEU A 240 10.12 4.07 12.41
CA LEU A 240 9.85 4.91 13.58
C LEU A 240 8.57 5.74 13.38
N TYR A 241 8.42 6.31 12.20
CA TYR A 241 7.26 7.11 11.81
C TYR A 241 5.96 6.33 11.77
N GLU A 242 5.96 5.14 11.14
CA GLU A 242 4.76 4.30 11.10
C GLU A 242 4.27 4.01 12.52
N THR A 243 5.21 3.71 13.42
CA THR A 243 4.87 3.48 14.83
C THR A 243 4.37 4.75 15.52
N ILE A 244 4.94 5.92 15.23
CA ILE A 244 4.53 7.20 15.82
C ILE A 244 3.12 7.57 15.38
N LEU A 245 2.80 7.45 14.09
CA LEU A 245 1.48 7.80 13.55
C LEU A 245 0.35 6.94 14.10
N GLU A 246 0.63 5.70 14.49
CA GLU A 246 -0.36 4.78 15.05
C GLU A 246 -0.88 5.23 16.43
N TYR A 247 -0.22 6.19 17.08
CA TYR A 247 -0.65 6.70 18.38
C TYR A 247 -1.83 7.65 18.29
N THR A 248 -2.90 7.35 19.03
CA THR A 248 -4.01 8.28 19.26
C THR A 248 -3.85 8.98 20.61
N VAL A 249 -3.86 10.32 20.61
CA VAL A 249 -3.81 11.13 21.84
C VAL A 249 -5.10 10.97 22.65
N MET A 250 -4.97 10.47 23.88
CA MET A 250 -6.07 10.40 24.84
C MET A 250 -5.76 11.19 26.10
N LEU A 251 -6.79 11.76 26.72
CA LEU A 251 -6.67 12.45 28.00
C LEU A 251 -7.20 11.56 29.12
N ALA A 252 -6.43 11.42 30.20
CA ALA A 252 -6.78 10.59 31.32
C ALA A 252 -8.03 11.11 32.06
N ASP A 253 -9.06 10.29 32.16
CA ASP A 253 -10.31 10.57 32.89
C ASP A 253 -10.18 10.41 34.42
N ALA A 254 -9.17 9.68 34.84
CA ALA A 254 -8.80 9.41 36.23
C ALA A 254 -7.29 9.18 36.34
N ASP A 255 -6.75 9.22 37.57
CA ASP A 255 -5.35 8.94 37.83
C ASP A 255 -4.99 7.49 37.42
N ARG A 256 -3.91 7.36 36.66
CA ARG A 256 -3.40 6.11 36.08
C ARG A 256 -1.91 5.96 36.36
N LEU A 257 -1.42 4.73 36.32
CA LEU A 257 0.00 4.38 36.43
C LEU A 257 0.45 3.76 35.11
N ARG A 258 1.52 4.32 34.55
CA ARG A 258 2.28 3.72 33.44
C ARG A 258 3.34 2.81 34.02
N ARG A 259 3.33 1.53 33.65
CA ARG A 259 4.27 0.50 34.12
C ARG A 259 4.98 -0.16 32.96
N ARG A 260 6.31 -0.03 32.90
CA ARG A 260 7.13 -0.79 31.95
C ARG A 260 7.24 -2.25 32.43
N THR A 261 6.96 -3.19 31.55
CA THR A 261 7.10 -4.65 31.77
C THR A 261 7.96 -5.27 30.67
N LYS A 262 8.42 -6.51 30.85
CA LYS A 262 9.09 -7.28 29.78
C LYS A 262 8.23 -7.51 28.53
N LYS A 263 6.91 -7.28 28.60
CA LYS A 263 5.96 -7.48 27.51
C LYS A 263 5.48 -6.18 26.86
N GLY A 264 5.87 -5.01 27.40
CA GLY A 264 5.38 -3.71 26.96
C GLY A 264 5.00 -2.79 28.13
N VAL A 265 4.30 -1.70 27.82
CA VAL A 265 3.96 -0.62 28.74
C VAL A 265 2.49 -0.69 29.14
N GLU A 266 2.17 -1.15 30.35
CA GLU A 266 0.80 -1.24 30.83
C GLU A 266 0.31 0.09 31.42
N ILE A 267 -0.92 0.50 31.07
CA ILE A 267 -1.60 1.66 31.68
C ILE A 267 -2.72 1.18 32.60
N LEU A 268 -2.50 1.34 33.91
CA LEU A 268 -3.34 0.80 34.96
C LEU A 268 -4.05 1.91 35.74
N LEU A 269 -5.31 1.72 36.11
CA LEU A 269 -6.01 2.68 36.97
C LEU A 269 -5.42 2.66 38.39
N CYS A 270 -5.12 3.83 38.96
CA CYS A 270 -4.64 3.94 40.35
C CYS A 270 -5.62 3.33 41.37
N SER A 271 -6.92 3.27 41.05
CA SER A 271 -7.94 2.65 41.89
C SER A 271 -7.89 1.12 41.90
N GLN A 272 -7.18 0.49 40.94
CA GLN A 272 -7.16 -0.96 40.71
C GLN A 272 -5.79 -1.60 40.97
N THR A 273 -4.73 -0.81 41.18
CA THR A 273 -3.37 -1.31 41.42
C THR A 273 -2.59 -0.40 42.39
N THR A 274 -1.52 -0.92 42.98
CA THR A 274 -0.54 -0.14 43.75
C THR A 274 0.66 0.26 42.89
N LYS A 275 1.29 1.40 43.22
CA LYS A 275 2.50 1.92 42.58
C LYS A 275 3.72 1.06 42.92
N LYS A 276 4.49 0.66 41.91
CA LYS A 276 5.77 -0.04 42.01
C LYS A 276 6.93 0.91 41.68
N ALA A 277 8.16 0.52 42.02
CA ALA A 277 9.36 1.24 41.58
C ALA A 277 9.44 1.24 40.05
N GLY A 278 9.72 2.41 39.45
CA GLY A 278 9.72 2.60 37.99
C GLY A 278 8.37 2.98 37.36
N ASP A 279 7.27 2.99 38.12
CA ASP A 279 5.97 3.45 37.59
C ASP A 279 5.91 4.98 37.47
N THR A 280 5.42 5.47 36.33
CA THR A 280 5.12 6.89 36.08
C THR A 280 3.64 7.17 36.35
N LEU A 281 3.34 8.21 37.14
CA LEU A 281 1.96 8.63 37.40
C LEU A 281 1.44 9.49 36.24
N ILE A 282 0.28 9.13 35.70
CA ILE A 282 -0.49 9.89 34.72
C ILE A 282 -1.69 10.46 35.49
N LYS A 283 -1.72 11.77 35.72
CA LYS A 283 -2.82 12.40 36.46
C LYS A 283 -4.04 12.52 35.57
N LYS A 284 -5.22 12.61 36.19
CA LYS A 284 -6.42 13.02 35.47
C LYS A 284 -6.16 14.33 34.70
N GLY A 285 -6.43 14.32 33.40
CA GLY A 285 -6.19 15.42 32.47
C GLY A 285 -4.89 15.31 31.67
N ASP A 286 -3.93 14.47 32.09
CA ASP A 286 -2.69 14.25 31.34
C ASP A 286 -2.94 13.39 30.10
N VAL A 287 -2.13 13.62 29.06
CA VAL A 287 -2.07 12.80 27.85
C VAL A 287 -1.53 11.43 28.20
N PHE A 288 -2.11 10.42 27.57
CA PHE A 288 -1.56 9.08 27.50
C PHE A 288 -1.92 8.44 26.15
N PHE A 289 -1.14 7.44 25.77
CA PHE A 289 -1.38 6.63 24.58
C PHE A 289 -1.85 5.25 25.02
N GLY A 290 -2.93 4.74 24.43
CA GLY A 290 -3.50 3.45 24.82
C GLY A 290 -2.57 2.29 24.48
N GLU A 291 -2.57 1.24 25.31
CA GLU A 291 -2.11 -0.07 24.86
C GLU A 291 -3.17 -0.64 23.92
N SER A 292 -2.99 -0.45 22.62
CA SER A 292 -3.48 -1.48 21.74
C SER A 292 -2.42 -1.86 20.72
N ALA A 293 -1.80 -3.01 20.98
CA ALA A 293 -1.12 -3.81 19.97
C ALA A 293 -2.04 -4.18 18.77
N LEU A 294 -3.31 -3.77 18.79
CA LEU A 294 -4.34 -3.93 17.77
C LEU A 294 -4.66 -2.62 17.01
N GLU A 295 -4.18 -1.44 17.45
CA GLU A 295 -4.15 -0.18 16.69
C GLU A 295 -3.06 -0.21 15.60
N ARG A 296 -2.10 -1.15 15.69
CA ARG A 296 -1.00 -1.48 14.74
C ARG A 296 -1.41 -1.82 13.29
N LYS A 297 -2.65 -1.54 12.90
CA LYS A 297 -3.28 -1.92 11.62
C LYS A 297 -4.12 -0.81 11.01
N GLN A 298 -4.13 0.40 11.60
CA GLN A 298 -5.12 1.43 11.25
C GLN A 298 -4.78 2.24 10.00
N THR A 299 -3.51 2.42 9.65
CA THR A 299 -3.11 3.28 8.52
C THR A 299 -2.97 2.53 7.20
N GLY A 300 -2.97 1.19 7.22
CA GLY A 300 -2.73 0.36 6.04
C GLY A 300 -1.33 0.56 5.42
N SER A 301 -0.49 1.41 6.02
CA SER A 301 0.87 1.74 5.61
C SER A 301 1.83 0.73 6.24
N TYR A 302 2.28 -0.22 5.42
CA TYR A 302 3.29 -1.18 5.83
C TYR A 302 4.63 -0.78 5.23
N TYR A 303 5.64 -0.58 6.09
CA TYR A 303 7.01 -0.44 5.62
C TYR A 303 7.37 -1.65 4.74
N THR A 304 8.00 -1.37 3.60
CA THR A 304 8.30 -2.37 2.58
C THR A 304 9.78 -2.74 2.66
N PRO A 305 10.15 -4.04 2.78
CA PRO A 305 11.55 -4.43 2.84
C PRO A 305 12.36 -3.94 1.65
N GLU A 306 13.63 -3.61 1.92
CA GLU A 306 14.57 -3.05 0.94
C GLU A 306 14.72 -3.94 -0.30
N SER A 307 14.76 -5.26 -0.15
CA SER A 307 14.88 -6.19 -1.28
C SER A 307 13.69 -6.13 -2.24
N LEU A 308 12.46 -5.95 -1.73
CA LEU A 308 11.28 -5.77 -2.57
C LEU A 308 11.32 -4.43 -3.31
N VAL A 309 11.64 -3.34 -2.59
CA VAL A 309 11.71 -1.99 -3.14
C VAL A 309 12.80 -1.88 -4.20
N ARG A 310 14.00 -2.38 -3.89
CA ARG A 310 15.14 -2.41 -4.79
C ARG A 310 14.79 -3.16 -6.08
N PHE A 311 14.17 -4.34 -5.97
CA PHE A 311 13.77 -5.14 -7.12
C PHE A 311 12.76 -4.41 -8.00
N LEU A 312 11.70 -3.84 -7.41
CA LEU A 312 10.69 -3.10 -8.17
C LEU A 312 11.31 -1.91 -8.90
N ASN A 313 12.07 -1.06 -8.20
CA ASN A 313 12.71 0.12 -8.78
C ASN A 313 13.77 -0.23 -9.84
N GLU A 314 14.54 -1.30 -9.65
CA GLU A 314 15.49 -1.79 -10.67
C GLU A 314 14.74 -2.14 -11.96
N LYS A 315 13.63 -2.87 -11.86
CA LYS A 315 12.85 -3.30 -13.04
C LYS A 315 12.09 -2.16 -13.71
N THR A 316 11.57 -1.21 -12.95
CA THR A 316 10.70 -0.15 -13.50
C THR A 316 11.43 1.12 -13.90
N ILE A 317 12.61 1.38 -13.32
CA ILE A 317 13.34 2.64 -13.51
C ILE A 317 14.72 2.38 -14.12
N VAL A 318 15.56 1.61 -13.43
CA VAL A 318 16.97 1.45 -13.81
C VAL A 318 17.11 0.65 -15.10
N GLN A 319 16.38 -0.46 -15.22
CA GLN A 319 16.44 -1.32 -16.40
C GLN A 319 16.02 -0.56 -17.68
N PRO A 320 14.91 0.19 -17.73
CA PRO A 320 14.57 1.02 -18.90
C PRO A 320 15.62 2.09 -19.25
N LEU A 321 16.20 2.74 -18.24
CA LEU A 321 17.27 3.73 -18.46
C LEU A 321 18.53 3.07 -19.02
N ARG A 322 18.92 1.92 -18.46
CA ARG A 322 20.04 1.10 -18.94
C ARG A 322 19.80 0.63 -20.38
N GLU A 323 18.63 0.08 -20.68
CA GLU A 323 18.24 -0.33 -22.05
C GLU A 323 18.33 0.85 -23.03
N THR A 324 17.99 2.06 -22.59
CA THR A 324 18.13 3.28 -23.40
C THR A 324 19.59 3.65 -23.64
N PHE A 325 20.43 3.59 -22.61
CA PHE A 325 21.87 3.79 -22.74
C PHE A 325 22.50 2.78 -23.71
N GLU A 326 22.20 1.50 -23.51
CA GLU A 326 22.68 0.38 -24.33
C GLU A 326 22.30 0.54 -25.79
N ARG A 327 21.06 0.95 -26.06
CA ARG A 327 20.56 1.12 -27.43
C ARG A 327 21.09 2.38 -28.12
N ALA A 328 21.20 3.50 -27.41
CA ALA A 328 21.40 4.81 -28.04
C ALA A 328 22.80 5.43 -27.83
N TYR A 329 23.54 4.98 -26.81
CA TYR A 329 24.80 5.62 -26.39
C TYR A 329 26.00 4.65 -26.37
N ARG A 330 25.78 3.36 -26.06
CA ARG A 330 26.84 2.34 -25.87
C ARG A 330 27.86 2.26 -26.98
N GLN A 331 27.43 2.14 -28.24
CA GLN A 331 28.36 2.02 -29.37
C GLN A 331 29.38 3.17 -29.39
N ARG A 332 28.91 4.41 -29.24
CA ARG A 332 29.78 5.59 -29.27
C ARG A 332 30.64 5.67 -28.00
N PHE A 333 30.09 5.26 -26.87
CA PHE A 333 30.82 5.21 -25.61
C PHE A 333 31.99 4.21 -25.69
N ASP A 334 31.76 3.00 -26.20
CA ASP A 334 32.81 1.99 -26.41
C ASP A 334 33.93 2.46 -27.33
N GLU A 335 33.60 3.14 -28.43
CA GLU A 335 34.60 3.75 -29.33
C GLU A 335 35.49 4.75 -28.59
N LEU A 336 34.92 5.53 -27.67
CA LEU A 336 35.65 6.52 -26.88
C LEU A 336 36.49 5.85 -25.79
N LEU A 337 35.97 4.80 -25.14
CA LEU A 337 36.73 4.01 -24.16
C LEU A 337 37.93 3.31 -24.80
N ASP A 338 37.77 2.75 -26.00
CA ASP A 338 38.87 2.13 -26.74
C ASP A 338 39.96 3.17 -27.07
N GLN A 339 39.57 4.35 -27.54
CA GLN A 339 40.51 5.45 -27.80
C GLN A 339 41.16 5.99 -26.53
N ALA A 340 40.44 6.02 -25.41
CA ALA A 340 40.99 6.45 -24.11
C ALA A 340 42.06 5.46 -23.60
N ASN A 341 41.86 4.16 -23.82
CA ASN A 341 42.80 3.12 -23.41
C ASN A 341 43.98 2.98 -24.38
N HIS A 342 43.74 2.99 -25.68
CA HIS A 342 44.72 2.62 -26.73
C HIS A 342 45.17 3.77 -27.63
N GLY A 343 44.73 5.00 -27.37
CA GLY A 343 45.07 6.18 -28.17
C GLY A 343 46.59 6.40 -28.31
N HIS A 344 47.01 6.84 -29.50
CA HIS A 344 48.42 6.91 -29.90
C HIS A 344 49.28 7.87 -29.07
N ASP A 345 48.69 8.85 -28.37
CA ASP A 345 49.37 9.77 -27.48
C ASP A 345 48.53 10.11 -26.24
N ALA A 346 49.15 10.78 -25.26
CA ALA A 346 48.50 11.15 -24.00
C ALA A 346 47.43 12.26 -24.16
N GLY A 347 47.47 13.07 -25.21
CA GLY A 347 46.45 14.08 -25.51
C GLY A 347 45.19 13.43 -26.07
N ALA A 348 45.34 12.53 -27.04
CA ALA A 348 44.24 11.76 -27.63
C ALA A 348 43.51 10.92 -26.58
N ARG A 349 44.24 10.22 -25.71
CA ARG A 349 43.66 9.42 -24.63
C ARG A 349 42.85 10.28 -23.64
N ARG A 350 43.40 11.43 -23.22
CA ARG A 350 42.70 12.38 -22.34
C ARG A 350 41.44 12.96 -22.99
N GLY A 351 41.53 13.39 -24.25
CA GLY A 351 40.39 13.95 -24.98
C GLY A 351 39.26 12.93 -25.19
N ALA A 352 39.59 11.66 -25.43
CA ALA A 352 38.63 10.58 -25.55
C ALA A 352 37.93 10.27 -24.21
N ALA A 353 38.69 10.17 -23.11
CA ALA A 353 38.12 9.97 -21.77
C ALA A 353 37.18 11.12 -21.38
N GLN A 354 37.57 12.37 -21.64
CA GLN A 354 36.71 13.54 -21.39
C GLN A 354 35.43 13.49 -22.25
N SER A 355 35.54 13.11 -23.52
CA SER A 355 34.38 12.96 -24.40
C SER A 355 33.44 11.83 -23.96
N ALA A 356 33.98 10.74 -23.42
CA ALA A 356 33.20 9.62 -22.88
C ALA A 356 32.37 10.08 -21.68
N ALA A 357 32.99 10.80 -20.74
CA ALA A 357 32.27 11.37 -19.60
C ALA A 357 31.20 12.40 -20.01
N MET A 358 31.50 13.27 -20.97
CA MET A 358 30.50 14.21 -21.53
C MET A 358 29.32 13.49 -22.21
N LEU A 359 29.55 12.30 -22.77
CA LEU A 359 28.48 11.48 -23.34
C LEU A 359 27.56 10.94 -22.24
N VAL A 360 28.13 10.51 -21.10
CA VAL A 360 27.35 10.09 -19.93
C VAL A 360 26.56 11.28 -19.37
N GLU A 361 27.17 12.45 -19.23
CA GLU A 361 26.47 13.65 -18.76
C GLU A 361 25.31 14.02 -19.70
N ARG A 362 25.52 13.96 -21.02
CA ARG A 362 24.47 14.18 -22.00
C ARG A 362 23.34 13.15 -21.88
N PHE A 363 23.65 11.88 -21.60
CA PHE A 363 22.64 10.85 -21.31
C PHE A 363 21.86 11.22 -20.04
N VAL A 364 22.54 11.69 -19.00
CA VAL A 364 21.88 12.12 -17.76
C VAL A 364 20.93 13.29 -18.03
N GLU A 365 21.40 14.34 -18.70
CA GLU A 365 20.60 15.53 -18.99
C GLU A 365 19.36 15.23 -19.86
N LYS A 366 19.49 14.33 -20.84
CA LYS A 366 18.44 14.07 -21.83
C LYS A 366 17.49 12.96 -21.45
N GLU A 367 17.99 11.92 -20.79
CA GLU A 367 17.21 10.71 -20.50
C GLU A 367 16.93 10.60 -19.00
N VAL A 368 17.96 10.65 -18.14
CA VAL A 368 17.79 10.40 -16.69
C VAL A 368 16.99 11.52 -16.01
N LEU A 369 17.36 12.79 -16.20
CA LEU A 369 16.67 13.92 -15.58
C LEU A 369 15.29 14.20 -16.18
N ALA A 370 14.97 13.59 -17.33
CA ALA A 370 13.63 13.59 -17.92
C ALA A 370 12.76 12.42 -17.43
N PHE A 371 13.35 11.43 -16.75
CA PHE A 371 12.67 10.23 -16.30
C PHE A 371 11.94 10.47 -14.97
N LYS A 372 10.70 10.94 -15.06
CA LYS A 372 9.86 11.27 -13.90
C LYS A 372 9.26 10.01 -13.26
N VAL A 373 9.51 9.82 -11.97
CA VAL A 373 9.06 8.71 -11.11
C VAL A 373 8.07 9.24 -10.08
N CYS A 374 6.93 8.58 -9.91
CA CYS A 374 5.92 8.97 -8.93
C CYS A 374 5.51 7.83 -8.00
N ASP A 375 5.44 8.12 -6.69
CA ASP A 375 4.70 7.30 -5.72
C ASP A 375 3.44 8.07 -5.24
N PRO A 376 2.23 7.68 -5.68
CA PRO A 376 0.99 8.38 -5.34
C PRO A 376 0.43 8.00 -3.96
N ALA A 377 1.14 7.20 -3.17
CA ALA A 377 0.87 6.90 -1.77
C ALA A 377 2.20 6.71 -1.02
N MET A 378 3.06 7.73 -1.09
CA MET A 378 4.49 7.61 -0.80
C MET A 378 4.87 7.29 0.65
N GLY A 379 3.98 7.55 1.61
CA GLY A 379 4.29 7.42 3.03
C GLY A 379 5.58 8.16 3.39
N SER A 380 6.53 7.45 3.98
CA SER A 380 7.85 7.96 4.37
C SER A 380 8.82 8.26 3.21
N GLY A 381 8.42 8.01 1.95
CA GLY A 381 9.24 8.23 0.76
C GLY A 381 10.27 7.13 0.48
N HIS A 382 10.15 5.95 1.08
CA HIS A 382 11.15 4.87 0.96
C HIS A 382 11.41 4.43 -0.49
N PHE A 383 10.35 4.24 -1.29
CA PHE A 383 10.48 3.94 -2.72
C PHE A 383 11.19 5.06 -3.49
N LEU A 384 10.91 6.31 -3.15
CA LEU A 384 11.47 7.50 -3.79
C LEU A 384 12.97 7.67 -3.47
N VAL A 385 13.35 7.47 -2.21
CA VAL A 385 14.76 7.48 -1.77
C VAL A 385 15.55 6.38 -2.48
N ASN A 386 15.02 5.16 -2.51
CA ASN A 386 15.67 4.05 -3.19
C ASN A 386 15.77 4.31 -4.72
N ALA A 387 14.74 4.89 -5.34
CA ALA A 387 14.78 5.27 -6.75
C ALA A 387 15.91 6.26 -7.05
N ALA A 388 16.05 7.32 -6.24
CA ALA A 388 17.12 8.30 -6.38
C ALA A 388 18.51 7.67 -6.23
N ASN A 389 18.66 6.75 -5.29
CA ASN A 389 19.91 6.01 -5.08
C ASN A 389 20.26 5.14 -6.28
N GLN A 390 19.34 4.31 -6.76
CA GLN A 390 19.63 3.43 -7.88
C GLN A 390 19.87 4.18 -9.21
N MET A 391 19.15 5.30 -9.43
CA MET A 391 19.44 6.17 -10.57
C MET A 391 20.84 6.79 -10.46
N THR A 392 21.25 7.20 -9.25
CA THR A 392 22.60 7.70 -8.99
C THR A 392 23.64 6.62 -9.25
N ASP A 393 23.42 5.41 -8.73
CA ASP A 393 24.33 4.29 -8.88
C ASP A 393 24.53 3.90 -10.35
N LEU A 394 23.48 4.00 -11.18
CA LEU A 394 23.60 3.83 -12.62
C LEU A 394 24.56 4.86 -13.24
N VAL A 395 24.43 6.14 -12.88
CA VAL A 395 25.30 7.21 -13.39
C VAL A 395 26.74 7.00 -12.94
N ILE A 396 26.94 6.71 -11.65
CA ILE A 396 28.27 6.45 -11.09
C ILE A 396 28.91 5.22 -11.73
N ALA A 397 28.14 4.14 -11.96
CA ALA A 397 28.64 2.95 -12.64
C ALA A 397 29.12 3.25 -14.06
N LEU A 398 28.37 4.04 -14.83
CA LEU A 398 28.77 4.46 -16.18
C LEU A 398 30.02 5.35 -16.17
N LEU A 399 30.12 6.28 -15.21
CA LEU A 399 31.31 7.12 -15.05
C LEU A 399 32.54 6.31 -14.62
N ALA A 400 32.36 5.27 -13.81
CA ALA A 400 33.43 4.39 -13.35
C ALA A 400 34.04 3.54 -14.48
N GLU A 401 33.33 3.34 -15.60
CA GLU A 401 33.90 2.70 -16.80
C GLU A 401 34.94 3.59 -17.51
N VAL A 402 34.94 4.91 -17.26
CA VAL A 402 35.87 5.85 -17.90
C VAL A 402 37.27 5.74 -17.25
N PRO A 403 38.35 5.55 -18.03
CA PRO A 403 39.70 5.41 -17.48
C PRO A 403 40.17 6.67 -16.74
N ALA A 404 40.77 6.48 -15.56
CA ALA A 404 41.44 7.56 -14.84
C ALA A 404 42.76 7.92 -15.55
N ILE A 405 42.86 9.13 -16.12
CA ILE A 405 44.07 9.63 -16.78
C ILE A 405 44.54 10.91 -16.09
N GLU A 406 45.83 10.98 -15.75
CA GLU A 406 46.45 12.15 -15.11
C GLU A 406 46.24 13.43 -15.92
N GLY A 407 45.82 14.50 -15.25
CA GLY A 407 45.61 15.81 -15.86
C GLY A 407 44.34 15.93 -16.70
N ILE A 408 43.37 15.00 -16.55
CA ILE A 408 41.98 15.31 -16.90
C ILE A 408 41.50 16.38 -15.93
N ALA A 409 41.22 17.59 -16.43
CA ALA A 409 40.42 18.55 -15.70
C ALA A 409 38.97 18.04 -15.72
N VAL A 410 38.63 17.22 -14.73
CA VAL A 410 37.29 16.70 -14.56
C VAL A 410 36.42 17.88 -14.15
N SER A 411 35.62 18.44 -15.06
CA SER A 411 34.63 19.48 -14.70
C SER A 411 33.41 18.91 -13.99
N PHE A 412 33.33 17.58 -13.87
CA PHE A 412 32.19 16.83 -13.38
C PHE A 412 32.53 16.14 -12.06
N THR A 413 31.54 16.11 -11.17
CA THR A 413 31.70 15.55 -9.83
C THR A 413 31.58 14.03 -9.85
N SER A 414 32.51 13.36 -9.18
CA SER A 414 32.39 11.92 -8.85
C SER A 414 31.67 11.71 -7.51
N CYS A 415 31.20 12.78 -6.86
CA CYS A 415 30.46 12.71 -5.61
C CYS A 415 29.03 12.20 -5.88
N PRO A 416 28.63 11.06 -5.29
CA PRO A 416 27.26 10.54 -5.45
C PRO A 416 26.18 11.51 -4.98
N ASN A 417 26.44 12.32 -3.93
CA ASN A 417 25.44 13.22 -3.37
C ASN A 417 25.02 14.32 -4.36
N ASP A 418 25.93 14.82 -5.19
CA ASP A 418 25.61 15.84 -6.19
C ASP A 418 24.63 15.31 -7.24
N TRP A 419 24.79 14.04 -7.64
CA TRP A 419 23.85 13.36 -8.53
C TRP A 419 22.52 13.09 -7.85
N ARG A 420 22.51 12.64 -6.59
CA ARG A 420 21.28 12.46 -5.81
C ARG A 420 20.49 13.76 -5.72
N ARG A 421 21.17 14.90 -5.49
CA ARG A 421 20.53 16.24 -5.46
C ARG A 421 19.88 16.57 -6.80
N ARG A 422 20.59 16.42 -7.92
CA ARG A 422 20.04 16.66 -9.27
C ARG A 422 18.85 15.74 -9.57
N ILE A 423 18.94 14.47 -9.23
CA ILE A 423 17.87 13.48 -9.46
C ILE A 423 16.65 13.78 -8.60
N ASN A 424 16.82 14.06 -7.31
CA ASN A 424 15.72 14.42 -6.40
C ASN A 424 14.95 15.65 -6.90
N ARG A 425 15.68 16.67 -7.41
CA ARG A 425 15.09 17.91 -7.94
C ARG A 425 14.34 17.75 -9.25
N ALA A 426 14.67 16.75 -10.06
CA ALA A 426 14.14 16.65 -11.43
C ALA A 426 13.19 15.46 -11.62
N CYS A 427 13.39 14.36 -10.89
CA CYS A 427 12.83 13.06 -11.24
C CYS A 427 11.80 12.55 -10.25
N VAL A 428 11.92 12.91 -8.97
CA VAL A 428 11.22 12.22 -7.88
C VAL A 428 9.96 12.99 -7.48
N TYR A 429 8.79 12.38 -7.63
CA TYR A 429 7.48 12.95 -7.30
C TYR A 429 6.72 12.04 -6.33
N GLY A 430 5.87 12.63 -5.49
CA GLY A 430 5.11 11.86 -4.52
C GLY A 430 3.88 12.57 -4.00
N VAL A 431 2.88 11.78 -3.64
CA VAL A 431 1.63 12.27 -3.04
C VAL A 431 1.29 11.43 -1.82
N ASP A 432 0.88 12.09 -0.75
CA ASP A 432 0.29 11.43 0.41
C ASP A 432 -0.88 12.26 0.96
N ILE A 433 -1.88 11.58 1.52
CA ILE A 433 -3.03 12.27 2.15
C ILE A 433 -2.64 12.86 3.50
N ASN A 434 -1.66 12.28 4.19
CA ASN A 434 -1.20 12.74 5.49
C ASN A 434 -0.08 13.78 5.33
N PRO A 435 -0.26 15.04 5.79
CA PRO A 435 0.77 16.07 5.69
C PRO A 435 2.05 15.70 6.45
N LEU A 436 1.96 14.91 7.53
CA LEU A 436 3.14 14.42 8.23
C LEU A 436 3.97 13.45 7.38
N ALA A 437 3.33 12.67 6.50
CA ALA A 437 4.01 11.71 5.62
C ALA A 437 4.81 12.45 4.56
N VAL A 438 4.21 13.50 3.98
CA VAL A 438 4.88 14.41 3.05
C VAL A 438 6.12 15.04 3.68
N ASN A 439 6.02 15.52 4.93
CA ASN A 439 7.17 16.09 5.64
C ASN A 439 8.26 15.05 5.93
N LEU A 440 7.87 13.81 6.24
CA LEU A 440 8.84 12.74 6.41
C LEU A 440 9.52 12.37 5.09
N ALA A 441 8.78 12.24 3.99
CA ALA A 441 9.36 11.96 2.69
C ALA A 441 10.40 13.02 2.29
N LYS A 442 10.12 14.31 2.57
CA LYS A 442 11.11 15.39 2.41
C LYS A 442 12.34 15.18 3.27
N LEU A 443 12.15 14.90 4.57
CA LEU A 443 13.23 14.61 5.50
C LEU A 443 14.10 13.44 5.01
N SER A 444 13.48 12.33 4.64
CA SER A 444 14.12 11.13 4.11
C SER A 444 14.99 11.43 2.89
N LEU A 445 14.47 12.19 1.93
CA LEU A 445 15.21 12.58 0.73
C LEU A 445 16.36 13.54 1.05
N TRP A 446 16.15 14.49 1.95
CA TRP A 446 17.19 15.41 2.39
C TRP A 446 18.35 14.69 3.05
N LEU A 447 18.07 13.77 3.98
CA LEU A 447 19.11 12.98 4.64
C LEU A 447 19.89 12.13 3.63
N ASN A 448 19.21 11.65 2.58
CA ASN A 448 19.83 10.85 1.52
C ASN A 448 20.75 11.67 0.59
N CYS A 449 20.49 12.97 0.41
CA CYS A 449 21.26 13.84 -0.48
C CYS A 449 21.93 15.03 0.23
N PHE A 450 22.12 14.93 1.55
CA PHE A 450 22.66 16.04 2.33
C PHE A 450 24.13 16.31 1.96
N ALA A 451 24.48 17.58 1.78
CA ALA A 451 25.83 18.04 1.53
C ALA A 451 26.11 19.28 2.39
N SER A 452 27.30 19.37 3.00
CA SER A 452 27.65 20.44 3.96
C SER A 452 27.79 21.82 3.33
N ASP A 453 28.03 21.87 2.02
CA ASP A 453 28.28 23.08 1.22
C ASP A 453 27.02 23.59 0.49
N HIS A 454 25.88 22.92 0.65
CA HIS A 454 24.64 23.25 -0.03
C HIS A 454 23.43 23.27 0.91
N LYS A 455 22.41 24.08 0.57
CA LYS A 455 21.13 24.11 1.29
C LYS A 455 20.33 22.83 1.03
N LEU A 456 19.28 22.62 1.81
CA LEU A 456 18.35 21.53 1.52
C LEU A 456 17.65 21.77 0.19
N THR A 457 17.46 20.68 -0.52
CA THR A 457 16.78 20.69 -1.80
C THR A 457 15.32 21.09 -1.64
N PHE A 458 14.86 22.09 -2.40
CA PHE A 458 13.44 22.44 -2.45
C PHE A 458 12.62 21.35 -3.16
N LEU A 459 11.63 20.76 -2.47
CA LEU A 459 10.86 19.60 -2.95
C LEU A 459 9.34 19.83 -3.03
N ASP A 460 8.83 21.01 -2.66
CA ASP A 460 7.38 21.28 -2.53
C ASP A 460 6.59 21.23 -3.85
N HIS A 461 7.29 21.37 -4.97
CA HIS A 461 6.72 21.25 -6.31
C HIS A 461 6.57 19.80 -6.77
N HIS A 462 7.23 18.85 -6.10
CA HIS A 462 7.24 17.43 -6.44
C HIS A 462 6.56 16.54 -5.38
N LEU A 463 6.60 16.94 -4.11
CA LEU A 463 5.95 16.24 -3.00
C LEU A 463 4.74 17.03 -2.52
N ARG A 464 3.53 16.49 -2.74
CA ARG A 464 2.26 17.19 -2.49
C ARG A 464 1.37 16.44 -1.49
N CYS A 465 0.58 17.19 -0.73
CA CYS A 465 -0.42 16.63 0.17
C CYS A 465 -1.79 16.59 -0.51
N GLY A 466 -2.50 15.46 -0.42
CA GLY A 466 -3.89 15.32 -0.87
C GLY A 466 -4.29 13.89 -1.17
N ASN A 467 -5.58 13.69 -1.45
CA ASN A 467 -6.13 12.37 -1.77
C ASN A 467 -5.90 12.03 -3.24
N SER A 468 -4.82 11.29 -3.52
CA SER A 468 -4.40 10.87 -4.87
C SER A 468 -5.46 10.09 -5.66
N LEU A 469 -6.46 9.50 -5.00
CA LEU A 469 -7.55 8.75 -5.62
C LEU A 469 -8.73 9.63 -6.06
N ILE A 470 -8.86 10.86 -5.55
CA ILE A 470 -10.02 11.73 -5.74
C ILE A 470 -9.64 13.03 -6.43
N GLY A 471 -10.13 13.20 -7.66
CA GLY A 471 -9.95 14.41 -8.45
C GLY A 471 -9.77 14.11 -9.93
N ILE A 472 -9.57 15.15 -10.74
CA ILE A 472 -9.32 14.97 -12.18
C ILE A 472 -7.90 14.45 -12.44
N ARG A 473 -7.79 13.60 -13.46
CA ARG A 473 -6.56 12.99 -13.98
C ARG A 473 -6.12 13.63 -15.29
N SER A 474 -7.05 14.25 -16.02
CA SER A 474 -6.80 14.98 -17.26
C SER A 474 -7.74 16.18 -17.37
N LEU A 475 -7.24 17.28 -17.94
CA LEU A 475 -8.07 18.44 -18.28
C LEU A 475 -9.21 18.09 -19.25
N THR A 476 -9.09 17.03 -20.04
CA THR A 476 -10.14 16.60 -20.97
C THR A 476 -11.43 16.20 -20.26
N GLN A 477 -11.36 15.82 -18.98
CA GLN A 477 -12.55 15.53 -18.17
C GLN A 477 -13.44 16.75 -17.96
N LEU A 478 -12.89 17.97 -18.07
CA LEU A 478 -13.66 19.20 -17.93
C LEU A 478 -14.37 19.61 -19.22
N ALA A 479 -14.01 19.07 -20.39
CA ALA A 479 -14.48 19.56 -21.69
C ALA A 479 -16.00 19.41 -21.94
N SER A 480 -16.68 18.57 -21.17
CA SER A 480 -18.12 18.31 -21.30
C SER A 480 -18.77 18.08 -19.96
N ILE A 481 -20.09 18.28 -19.89
CA ILE A 481 -20.88 17.91 -18.71
C ILE A 481 -20.71 16.40 -18.47
N PRO A 482 -20.21 15.98 -17.30
CA PRO A 482 -20.06 14.57 -16.98
C PRO A 482 -21.43 13.88 -16.90
N VAL A 483 -21.54 12.67 -17.46
CA VAL A 483 -22.76 11.87 -17.40
C VAL A 483 -22.58 10.81 -16.33
N ARG A 484 -23.46 10.83 -15.33
CA ARG A 484 -23.40 9.86 -14.23
C ARG A 484 -23.88 8.49 -14.69
N ARG A 485 -23.39 7.44 -14.03
CA ARG A 485 -23.78 6.05 -14.30
C ARG A 485 -25.30 5.84 -14.25
N ALA A 486 -25.98 6.49 -13.30
CA ALA A 486 -27.43 6.36 -13.10
C ALA A 486 -28.28 7.02 -14.21
N GLU A 487 -27.70 7.93 -15.00
CA GLU A 487 -28.41 8.69 -16.04
C GLU A 487 -28.43 7.95 -17.40
N LYS A 488 -27.84 6.74 -17.48
CA LYS A 488 -27.84 5.90 -18.69
C LYS A 488 -29.21 5.25 -18.92
N SER A 489 -30.20 6.04 -19.34
CA SER A 489 -31.36 5.56 -20.10
C SER A 489 -32.08 6.72 -20.80
N LYS A 490 -32.05 6.71 -22.15
CA LYS A 490 -32.92 7.43 -23.11
C LYS A 490 -32.59 8.86 -23.59
N THR A 491 -31.54 9.55 -23.12
CA THR A 491 -31.23 10.92 -23.61
C THR A 491 -29.74 11.13 -23.88
N VAL A 492 -29.14 10.33 -24.77
CA VAL A 492 -27.73 10.51 -25.21
C VAL A 492 -27.62 11.52 -26.38
N GLU A 493 -28.75 12.03 -26.87
CA GLU A 493 -28.78 13.03 -27.93
C GLU A 493 -28.42 14.43 -27.40
N ALA A 494 -27.34 14.98 -27.97
CA ALA A 494 -26.70 16.28 -27.72
C ALA A 494 -25.74 16.35 -26.50
N ARG A 495 -24.53 15.82 -26.67
CA ARG A 495 -23.34 16.23 -25.89
C ARG A 495 -23.16 17.74 -26.02
N ARG A 496 -23.53 18.52 -25.00
CA ARG A 496 -23.19 19.95 -24.96
C ARG A 496 -21.74 20.08 -24.51
N ARG A 497 -20.85 20.45 -25.45
CA ARG A 497 -19.51 20.92 -25.10
C ARG A 497 -19.67 22.17 -24.23
N LEU A 498 -19.00 22.20 -23.09
CA LEU A 498 -19.04 23.36 -22.18
C LEU A 498 -18.15 24.49 -22.71
N PHE A 499 -17.01 24.14 -23.33
CA PHE A 499 -16.01 25.06 -23.90
C PHE A 499 -15.04 24.28 -24.80
N ASP A 500 -14.14 24.97 -25.51
CA ASP A 500 -13.01 24.35 -26.20
C ASP A 500 -11.82 24.23 -25.24
N ILE A 501 -11.28 23.01 -25.04
CA ILE A 501 -10.13 22.77 -24.16
C ILE A 501 -8.90 23.62 -24.54
N ASN A 502 -8.83 24.03 -25.81
CA ASN A 502 -7.80 24.94 -26.30
C ASN A 502 -7.84 26.31 -25.58
N ASP A 503 -8.97 26.71 -25.00
CA ASP A 503 -9.11 27.98 -24.27
C ASP A 503 -8.51 27.92 -22.85
N LEU A 504 -8.48 26.73 -22.22
CA LEU A 504 -7.90 26.53 -20.88
C LEU A 504 -6.43 26.09 -20.91
N SER A 505 -5.99 25.51 -22.04
CA SER A 505 -4.63 25.03 -22.24
C SER A 505 -3.53 26.08 -21.99
N PRO A 506 -3.70 27.37 -22.37
CA PRO A 506 -2.68 28.40 -22.12
C PRO A 506 -2.40 28.64 -20.63
N VAL A 507 -3.44 28.57 -19.77
CA VAL A 507 -3.29 28.74 -18.31
C VAL A 507 -2.42 27.62 -17.75
N LEU A 508 -2.70 26.38 -18.17
CA LEU A 508 -1.91 25.24 -17.71
C LEU A 508 -0.49 25.24 -18.28
N ALA A 509 -0.32 25.63 -19.54
CA ALA A 509 0.99 25.77 -20.15
C ALA A 509 1.86 26.83 -19.44
N GLN A 510 1.26 27.95 -19.02
CA GLN A 510 1.94 28.97 -18.24
C GLN A 510 2.37 28.44 -16.86
N ALA A 511 1.47 27.73 -16.15
CA ALA A 511 1.81 27.12 -14.86
C ALA A 511 2.93 26.06 -15.02
N ALA A 512 2.85 25.23 -16.06
CA ALA A 512 3.85 24.22 -16.39
C ALA A 512 5.22 24.84 -16.68
N GLN A 513 5.25 25.95 -17.43
CA GLN A 513 6.49 26.68 -17.70
C GLN A 513 7.08 27.28 -16.43
N GLY A 514 6.23 27.79 -15.52
CA GLY A 514 6.64 28.26 -14.19
C GLY A 514 7.33 27.16 -13.39
N VAL A 515 6.67 26.02 -13.21
CA VAL A 515 7.23 24.87 -12.47
C VAL A 515 8.50 24.33 -13.13
N ALA A 516 8.51 24.15 -14.44
CA ALA A 516 9.70 23.69 -15.16
C ALA A 516 10.88 24.68 -15.08
N SER A 517 10.63 25.96 -14.81
CA SER A 517 11.71 26.94 -14.65
C SER A 517 12.43 26.86 -13.30
N ILE A 518 11.82 26.22 -12.29
CA ILE A 518 12.41 26.02 -10.95
C ILE A 518 13.74 25.26 -11.05
N GLY A 519 13.82 24.22 -11.89
CA GLY A 519 15.06 23.45 -12.09
C GLY A 519 16.22 24.24 -12.70
N ARG A 520 15.99 25.46 -13.22
CA ARG A 520 17.02 26.35 -13.77
C ARG A 520 17.50 27.40 -12.77
N ILE A 521 16.79 27.56 -11.66
CA ILE A 521 17.19 28.45 -10.57
C ILE A 521 18.33 27.77 -9.81
N ASP A 522 19.25 28.60 -9.30
CA ASP A 522 20.28 28.15 -8.37
C ASP A 522 19.64 27.29 -7.28
N GLU A 523 20.29 26.18 -6.95
CA GLU A 523 19.73 25.21 -6.01
C GLU A 523 19.70 25.72 -4.58
N ASP A 524 20.58 26.66 -4.25
CA ASP A 524 20.67 27.29 -2.95
C ASP A 524 19.81 28.59 -2.84
N ASP A 525 19.10 28.97 -3.92
CA ASP A 525 18.10 30.05 -3.92
C ASP A 525 16.68 29.49 -3.75
N THR A 526 16.43 28.90 -2.58
CA THR A 526 15.15 28.29 -2.21
C THR A 526 13.99 29.29 -2.18
N ASP A 527 14.27 30.57 -1.88
CA ASP A 527 13.25 31.61 -1.79
C ASP A 527 12.73 32.00 -3.18
N ALA A 528 13.62 32.13 -4.17
CA ALA A 528 13.20 32.34 -5.56
C ALA A 528 12.43 31.14 -6.11
N GLN A 529 12.86 29.91 -5.78
CA GLN A 529 12.15 28.69 -6.17
C GLN A 529 10.72 28.65 -5.60
N LYS A 530 10.55 28.98 -4.31
CA LYS A 530 9.24 29.10 -3.64
C LYS A 530 8.37 30.17 -4.29
N ALA A 531 8.91 31.35 -4.56
CA ALA A 531 8.16 32.44 -5.20
C ALA A 531 7.65 32.06 -6.61
N VAL A 532 8.46 31.32 -7.39
CA VAL A 532 8.04 30.82 -8.71
C VAL A 532 6.97 29.74 -8.58
N LEU A 533 7.08 28.84 -7.60
CA LEU A 533 6.05 27.84 -7.32
C LEU A 533 4.72 28.50 -6.93
N ASP A 534 4.74 29.48 -6.02
CA ASP A 534 3.54 30.19 -5.57
C ASP A 534 2.83 30.89 -6.75
N ALA A 535 3.59 31.54 -7.64
CA ALA A 535 3.03 32.15 -8.85
C ALA A 535 2.43 31.11 -9.82
N ALA A 536 3.06 29.93 -9.95
CA ALA A 536 2.53 28.85 -10.78
C ALA A 536 1.24 28.25 -10.18
N ILE A 537 1.20 28.05 -8.86
CA ILE A 537 0.01 27.60 -8.12
C ILE A 537 -1.11 28.64 -8.27
N GLU A 538 -0.82 29.93 -8.12
CA GLU A 538 -1.80 31.00 -8.33
C GLU A 538 -2.37 30.97 -9.75
N THR A 539 -1.52 30.73 -10.75
CA THR A 539 -1.95 30.58 -12.15
C THR A 539 -2.89 29.37 -12.33
N ALA A 540 -2.51 28.20 -11.80
CA ALA A 540 -3.30 26.97 -11.87
C ALA A 540 -4.61 27.06 -11.05
N SER A 541 -4.63 27.87 -9.98
CA SER A 541 -5.79 28.05 -9.10
C SER A 541 -7.04 28.55 -9.83
N ARG A 542 -6.87 29.23 -10.96
CA ARG A 542 -7.97 29.69 -11.83
C ARG A 542 -8.83 28.54 -12.36
N LEU A 543 -8.26 27.35 -12.50
CA LEU A 543 -8.95 26.15 -12.98
C LEU A 543 -9.48 25.27 -11.84
N ARG A 544 -9.00 25.49 -10.60
CA ARG A 544 -9.36 24.64 -9.46
C ARG A 544 -10.85 24.63 -9.16
N PRO A 545 -11.59 25.76 -9.14
CA PRO A 545 -13.05 25.73 -8.92
C PRO A 545 -13.82 24.88 -9.94
N LEU A 546 -13.35 24.80 -11.18
CA LEU A 546 -13.97 23.95 -12.22
C LEU A 546 -13.75 22.47 -11.95
N ALA A 547 -12.53 22.11 -11.51
CA ALA A 547 -12.15 20.75 -11.17
C ALA A 547 -12.82 20.28 -9.86
N ASP A 548 -12.91 21.16 -8.86
CA ASP A 548 -13.64 20.91 -7.61
C ASP A 548 -15.11 20.64 -7.92
N LEU A 549 -15.75 21.51 -8.73
CA LEU A 549 -17.14 21.35 -9.15
C LEU A 549 -17.37 20.03 -9.91
N HIS A 550 -16.48 19.68 -10.85
CA HIS A 550 -16.57 18.41 -11.58
C HIS A 550 -16.50 17.20 -10.64
N THR A 551 -15.56 17.21 -9.70
CA THR A 551 -15.33 16.10 -8.77
C THR A 551 -16.50 15.95 -7.79
N ALA A 552 -16.96 17.04 -7.19
CA ALA A 552 -18.11 17.04 -6.29
C ALA A 552 -19.41 16.65 -7.01
N TYR A 553 -19.59 17.05 -8.26
CA TYR A 553 -20.73 16.64 -9.07
C TYR A 553 -20.76 15.11 -9.31
N LEU A 554 -19.62 14.44 -9.38
CA LEU A 554 -19.58 12.98 -9.48
C LEU A 554 -19.82 12.27 -8.13
N MET A 555 -19.65 12.97 -7.00
CA MET A 555 -19.92 12.48 -5.65
C MET A 555 -21.39 12.60 -5.26
N ASP A 556 -22.01 13.72 -5.63
CA ASP A 556 -23.31 14.11 -5.11
C ASP A 556 -24.41 13.91 -6.14
N ALA A 557 -25.19 12.84 -6.00
CA ALA A 557 -26.27 12.52 -6.92
C ALA A 557 -27.41 13.56 -6.93
N ASP A 558 -27.52 14.42 -5.91
CA ASP A 558 -28.58 15.41 -5.77
C ASP A 558 -28.26 16.72 -6.51
N MET A 559 -26.99 16.96 -6.86
CA MET A 559 -26.61 18.09 -7.71
C MET A 559 -27.23 17.96 -9.12
N ARG A 560 -28.00 18.96 -9.54
CA ARG A 560 -28.66 18.97 -10.86
C ARG A 560 -27.69 19.38 -11.97
N ALA A 561 -27.71 18.65 -13.09
CA ALA A 561 -26.87 18.95 -14.26
C ALA A 561 -27.04 20.41 -14.79
N ALA A 562 -28.26 20.96 -14.70
CA ALA A 562 -28.54 22.33 -15.14
C ALA A 562 -27.95 23.40 -14.21
N ASP A 563 -27.84 23.12 -12.91
CA ASP A 563 -27.18 24.02 -11.96
C ASP A 563 -25.66 23.90 -12.12
N TYR A 564 -25.14 22.67 -12.24
CA TYR A 564 -23.74 22.41 -12.57
C TYR A 564 -23.29 23.20 -13.80
N GLN A 565 -24.04 23.10 -14.91
CA GLN A 565 -23.72 23.82 -16.15
C GLN A 565 -23.63 25.33 -15.92
N GLN A 566 -24.59 25.93 -15.20
CA GLN A 566 -24.60 27.37 -14.94
C GLN A 566 -23.47 27.83 -14.01
N VAL A 567 -23.16 27.05 -12.97
CA VAL A 567 -22.01 27.33 -12.08
C VAL A 567 -20.72 27.22 -12.89
N PHE A 568 -20.56 26.15 -13.67
CA PHE A 568 -19.40 25.90 -14.51
C PHE A 568 -19.15 27.05 -15.49
N GLU A 569 -20.16 27.43 -16.28
CA GLU A 569 -20.06 28.52 -17.27
C GLU A 569 -19.66 29.85 -16.64
N ARG A 570 -20.21 30.17 -15.45
CA ARG A 570 -19.83 31.39 -14.71
C ARG A 570 -18.40 31.35 -14.22
N LEU A 571 -18.00 30.25 -13.58
CA LEU A 571 -16.64 30.08 -13.05
C LEU A 571 -15.60 30.11 -14.18
N ALA A 572 -15.91 29.52 -15.34
CA ALA A 572 -15.00 29.45 -16.48
C ALA A 572 -14.63 30.84 -17.05
N VAL A 573 -15.52 31.83 -16.89
CA VAL A 573 -15.27 33.23 -17.29
C VAL A 573 -14.92 34.14 -16.09
N GLY A 574 -14.61 33.56 -14.93
CA GLY A 574 -14.22 34.31 -13.72
C GLY A 574 -15.37 35.09 -13.05
N GLN A 575 -16.63 34.74 -13.33
CA GLN A 575 -17.79 35.39 -12.72
C GLN A 575 -18.18 34.72 -11.39
N SER A 576 -18.45 35.55 -10.38
CA SER A 576 -18.98 35.07 -9.09
C SER A 576 -20.40 34.52 -9.22
N VAL A 577 -20.71 33.50 -8.41
CA VAL A 577 -22.06 32.94 -8.25
C VAL A 577 -22.89 33.64 -7.18
N ALA A 578 -22.28 34.44 -6.29
CA ALA A 578 -22.93 35.01 -5.11
C ALA A 578 -24.15 35.92 -5.43
N GLY A 579 -24.15 36.56 -6.60
CA GLY A 579 -25.25 37.41 -7.08
C GLY A 579 -26.22 36.72 -8.04
N ALA A 580 -26.16 35.39 -8.17
CA ALA A 580 -27.05 34.66 -9.07
C ALA A 580 -28.51 34.72 -8.59
N ARG A 581 -29.46 34.82 -9.53
CA ARG A 581 -30.90 34.83 -9.21
C ARG A 581 -31.40 33.51 -8.62
N ASN A 582 -30.71 32.40 -8.91
CA ASN A 582 -31.01 31.08 -8.38
C ASN A 582 -30.16 30.83 -7.12
N PRO A 583 -30.76 30.74 -5.92
CA PRO A 583 -30.02 30.57 -4.66
C PRO A 583 -29.28 29.22 -4.58
N ALA A 584 -29.70 28.22 -5.37
CA ALA A 584 -29.04 26.91 -5.42
C ALA A 584 -27.61 26.99 -5.99
N LEU A 585 -27.24 28.04 -6.73
CA LEU A 585 -25.89 28.19 -7.31
C LEU A 585 -24.84 28.53 -6.23
N PRO A 586 -25.03 29.59 -5.40
CA PRO A 586 -24.18 29.82 -4.23
C PRO A 586 -24.10 28.62 -3.28
N GLU A 587 -25.24 28.00 -2.97
CA GLU A 587 -25.31 26.83 -2.09
C GLU A 587 -24.49 25.65 -2.63
N MET A 588 -24.56 25.42 -3.95
CA MET A 588 -23.74 24.40 -4.62
C MET A 588 -22.24 24.69 -4.47
N VAL A 589 -21.79 25.95 -4.58
CA VAL A 589 -20.36 26.28 -4.42
C VAL A 589 -19.89 26.05 -2.99
N THR A 590 -20.67 26.45 -1.98
CA THR A 590 -20.36 26.14 -0.58
C THR A 590 -20.33 24.63 -0.32
N LEU A 591 -21.23 23.88 -0.94
CA LEU A 591 -21.24 22.43 -0.85
C LEU A 591 -20.00 21.81 -1.52
N VAL A 592 -19.59 22.30 -2.69
CA VAL A 592 -18.36 21.90 -3.38
C VAL A 592 -17.12 22.15 -2.50
N GLU A 593 -17.04 23.31 -1.84
CA GLU A 593 -15.95 23.62 -0.90
C GLU A 593 -15.94 22.64 0.28
N ALA A 594 -17.11 22.30 0.84
CA ALA A 594 -17.23 21.31 1.90
C ALA A 594 -16.79 19.90 1.46
N TYR A 595 -17.12 19.49 0.23
CA TYR A 595 -16.64 18.22 -0.34
C TYR A 595 -15.12 18.23 -0.54
N ARG A 596 -14.58 19.31 -1.10
CA ARG A 596 -13.13 19.49 -1.32
C ARG A 596 -12.35 19.35 -0.01
N ASP A 597 -12.79 20.05 1.03
CA ASP A 597 -12.10 20.08 2.32
C ASP A 597 -12.21 18.74 3.05
N ARG A 598 -13.39 18.09 2.98
CA ARG A 598 -13.62 16.78 3.62
C ARG A 598 -12.86 15.63 2.96
N HIS A 599 -12.75 15.64 1.64
CA HIS A 599 -12.19 14.52 0.85
C HIS A 599 -10.78 14.79 0.31
N HIS A 600 -10.23 15.98 0.59
CA HIS A 600 -8.89 16.43 0.18
C HIS A 600 -8.65 16.27 -1.33
N PHE A 601 -9.50 16.88 -2.16
CA PHE A 601 -9.41 16.74 -3.62
C PHE A 601 -8.00 17.03 -4.16
N PHE A 602 -7.50 16.13 -5.00
CA PHE A 602 -6.19 16.22 -5.64
C PHE A 602 -6.33 16.20 -7.16
N HIS A 603 -6.04 17.31 -7.81
CA HIS A 603 -6.23 17.47 -9.26
C HIS A 603 -4.89 17.37 -9.99
N TRP A 604 -4.54 16.16 -10.44
CA TRP A 604 -3.23 15.83 -11.00
C TRP A 604 -2.69 16.84 -12.02
N PRO A 605 -3.47 17.31 -13.02
CA PRO A 605 -2.97 18.32 -13.96
C PRO A 605 -2.66 19.66 -13.32
N LEU A 606 -3.35 20.05 -12.25
CA LEU A 606 -3.16 21.34 -11.58
C LEU A 606 -2.02 21.28 -10.55
N GLU A 607 -1.80 20.12 -9.94
CA GLU A 607 -0.75 19.89 -8.94
C GLU A 607 0.62 19.66 -9.59
N PHE A 608 0.65 18.96 -10.74
CA PHE A 608 1.86 18.65 -11.49
C PHE A 608 1.76 19.11 -12.96
N PRO A 609 1.69 20.43 -13.20
CA PRO A 609 1.48 20.98 -14.53
C PRO A 609 2.65 20.70 -15.47
N ASP A 610 3.86 20.50 -14.96
CA ASP A 610 5.07 20.13 -15.72
C ASP A 610 5.06 18.65 -16.18
N VAL A 611 4.14 17.83 -15.68
CA VAL A 611 3.98 16.41 -16.06
C VAL A 611 2.79 16.22 -17.01
N PHE A 612 1.67 16.87 -16.69
CA PHE A 612 0.39 16.69 -17.38
C PHE A 612 0.00 17.87 -18.26
N GLY A 613 0.70 18.99 -18.19
CA GLY A 613 0.41 20.20 -18.94
C GLY A 613 0.73 20.08 -20.44
N PRO A 614 0.22 21.01 -21.26
CA PRO A 614 0.48 21.01 -22.70
C PRO A 614 1.99 21.06 -22.99
N GLY A 615 2.48 20.14 -23.83
CA GLY A 615 3.90 20.03 -24.18
C GLY A 615 4.74 19.16 -23.26
N ALA A 616 4.17 18.65 -22.15
CA ALA A 616 4.78 17.62 -21.33
C ALA A 616 4.53 16.21 -21.88
N ALA A 617 5.10 15.18 -21.24
CA ALA A 617 4.94 13.78 -21.63
C ALA A 617 3.52 13.24 -21.44
N GLY A 618 2.65 13.96 -20.71
CA GLY A 618 1.26 13.55 -20.46
C GLY A 618 1.13 12.47 -19.39
N GLY A 619 2.14 12.31 -18.53
CA GLY A 619 2.20 11.32 -17.46
C GLY A 619 3.64 11.02 -17.03
N PHE A 620 3.78 10.22 -15.98
CA PHE A 620 5.07 9.80 -15.43
C PHE A 620 5.71 8.68 -16.26
N SER A 621 7.05 8.61 -16.23
CA SER A 621 7.82 7.53 -16.87
C SER A 621 7.78 6.24 -16.04
N ALA A 622 7.68 6.38 -14.72
CA ALA A 622 7.43 5.27 -13.83
C ALA A 622 6.50 5.62 -12.66
N THR A 623 5.71 4.64 -12.23
CA THR A 623 4.96 4.69 -10.96
C THR A 623 5.37 3.52 -10.09
N VAL A 624 5.73 3.80 -8.83
CA VAL A 624 6.24 2.80 -7.89
C VAL A 624 5.67 3.01 -6.50
N GLY A 625 5.48 1.95 -5.71
CA GLY A 625 4.99 2.11 -4.34
C GLY A 625 4.30 0.87 -3.76
N ASN A 626 3.93 0.99 -2.48
CA ASN A 626 3.09 0.05 -1.74
C ASN A 626 1.87 0.81 -1.19
N PRO A 627 0.78 0.94 -1.96
CA PRO A 627 -0.41 1.67 -1.51
C PRO A 627 -1.16 0.92 -0.38
N PRO A 628 -2.07 1.59 0.35
CA PRO A 628 -2.89 0.95 1.38
C PRO A 628 -3.84 -0.12 0.84
N TRP A 629 -4.18 -1.12 1.66
CA TRP A 629 -4.94 -2.31 1.28
C TRP A 629 -6.35 -2.40 1.91
N ASP A 630 -6.93 -1.26 2.29
CA ASP A 630 -8.19 -1.18 3.03
C ASP A 630 -9.45 -1.31 2.16
N ILE A 631 -10.57 -1.54 2.83
CA ILE A 631 -11.91 -1.53 2.23
C ILE A 631 -12.51 -0.14 2.43
N VAL A 632 -13.05 0.45 1.38
CA VAL A 632 -13.75 1.75 1.43
C VAL A 632 -15.15 1.56 2.01
N LYS A 633 -15.22 1.30 3.32
CA LYS A 633 -16.48 1.15 4.07
C LYS A 633 -16.32 1.63 5.52
N PRO A 634 -17.41 2.16 6.12
CA PRO A 634 -17.39 2.54 7.53
C PRO A 634 -17.06 1.35 8.43
N ASN A 635 -16.08 1.52 9.32
CA ASN A 635 -15.74 0.54 10.32
C ASN A 635 -16.15 1.02 11.72
N SER A 636 -17.22 0.43 12.27
CA SER A 636 -17.71 0.82 13.59
C SER A 636 -16.71 0.54 14.71
N GLN A 637 -15.91 -0.53 14.60
CA GLN A 637 -14.88 -0.81 15.61
C GLN A 637 -13.80 0.26 15.61
N GLU A 638 -13.41 0.75 14.44
CA GLU A 638 -12.43 1.83 14.30
C GLU A 638 -12.99 3.15 14.85
N PHE A 639 -14.21 3.51 14.45
CA PHE A 639 -14.84 4.75 14.89
C PHE A 639 -15.00 4.81 16.42
N PHE A 640 -15.55 3.76 17.03
CA PHE A 640 -15.82 3.76 18.48
C PHE A 640 -14.57 3.55 19.34
N SER A 641 -13.49 2.97 18.79
CA SER A 641 -12.21 2.83 19.50
C SER A 641 -11.64 4.17 19.98
N ARG A 642 -11.93 5.27 19.28
CA ARG A 642 -11.50 6.63 19.66
C ARG A 642 -12.17 7.14 20.94
N TYR A 643 -13.33 6.58 21.29
CA TYR A 643 -14.12 6.95 22.46
C TYR A 643 -14.02 5.91 23.59
N ASP A 644 -13.80 4.64 23.24
CA ASP A 644 -13.52 3.55 24.19
C ASP A 644 -12.38 2.65 23.64
N PRO A 645 -11.15 2.73 24.19
CA PRO A 645 -10.02 1.91 23.74
C PRO A 645 -10.25 0.40 23.82
N LYS A 646 -11.16 -0.05 24.70
CA LYS A 646 -11.50 -1.48 24.85
C LYS A 646 -12.52 -1.95 23.82
N PHE A 647 -13.06 -1.07 22.97
CA PHE A 647 -14.18 -1.38 22.08
C PHE A 647 -13.94 -2.61 21.19
N ARG A 648 -12.72 -2.78 20.67
CA ARG A 648 -12.31 -3.92 19.83
C ARG A 648 -12.28 -5.26 20.56
N SER A 649 -12.16 -5.25 21.89
CA SER A 649 -12.13 -6.47 22.71
C SER A 649 -13.53 -7.03 23.01
N TYR A 650 -14.58 -6.24 22.75
CA TYR A 650 -15.95 -6.64 23.04
C TYR A 650 -16.50 -7.61 22.01
N ASP A 651 -17.33 -8.55 22.48
CA ASP A 651 -18.19 -9.30 21.59
C ASP A 651 -19.23 -8.38 20.92
N LYS A 652 -19.83 -8.85 19.82
CA LYS A 652 -20.76 -8.07 18.99
C LYS A 652 -21.93 -7.46 19.77
N GLN A 653 -22.48 -8.15 20.77
CA GLN A 653 -23.63 -7.65 21.54
C GLN A 653 -23.19 -6.59 22.56
N THR A 654 -22.04 -6.78 23.19
CA THR A 654 -21.47 -5.82 24.13
C THR A 654 -21.05 -4.54 23.41
N ALA A 655 -20.35 -4.65 22.28
CA ALA A 655 -19.96 -3.52 21.44
C ALA A 655 -21.17 -2.67 21.03
N ARG A 656 -22.28 -3.30 20.61
CA ARG A 656 -23.51 -2.59 20.26
C ARG A 656 -24.10 -1.80 21.43
N ARG A 657 -24.20 -2.43 22.61
CA ARG A 657 -24.72 -1.75 23.81
C ARG A 657 -23.85 -0.58 24.24
N VAL A 658 -22.53 -0.73 24.16
CA VAL A 658 -21.58 0.35 24.48
C VAL A 658 -21.69 1.49 23.47
N ALA A 659 -21.78 1.20 22.17
CA ALA A 659 -21.98 2.20 21.13
C ALA A 659 -23.28 2.99 21.33
N GLU A 660 -24.39 2.30 21.58
CA GLU A 660 -25.69 2.93 21.87
C GLU A 660 -25.62 3.82 23.11
N LYS A 661 -24.91 3.37 24.16
CA LYS A 661 -24.69 4.18 25.36
C LYS A 661 -23.83 5.42 25.09
N LEU A 662 -22.70 5.28 24.39
CA LEU A 662 -21.83 6.40 24.04
C LEU A 662 -22.59 7.48 23.26
N MET A 663 -23.41 7.08 22.29
CA MET A 663 -24.23 8.01 21.50
C MET A 663 -25.36 8.66 22.34
N ALA A 664 -25.93 7.93 23.31
CA ALA A 664 -26.93 8.48 24.21
C ALA A 664 -26.33 9.47 25.22
N ASP A 665 -25.15 9.16 25.75
CA ASP A 665 -24.42 10.00 26.70
C ASP A 665 -23.87 11.27 26.03
N ASN A 666 -23.53 11.21 24.73
CA ASN A 666 -23.07 12.35 23.94
C ASN A 666 -23.63 12.34 22.49
N PRO A 667 -24.68 13.14 22.21
CA PRO A 667 -25.30 13.21 20.88
C PRO A 667 -24.34 13.61 19.74
N THR A 668 -23.26 14.34 20.02
CA THR A 668 -22.26 14.70 19.00
C THR A 668 -21.55 13.48 18.41
N ILE A 669 -21.44 12.37 19.16
CA ILE A 669 -20.88 11.12 18.65
C ILE A 669 -21.77 10.53 17.56
N ALA A 670 -23.09 10.64 17.70
CA ALA A 670 -24.03 10.18 16.67
C ALA A 670 -23.94 11.03 15.40
N GLU A 671 -23.81 12.35 15.53
CA GLU A 671 -23.58 13.26 14.40
C GLU A 671 -22.27 12.95 13.67
N LYS A 672 -21.18 12.75 14.42
CA LYS A 672 -19.87 12.35 13.86
C LYS A 672 -19.93 10.98 13.18
N LEU A 673 -20.67 10.02 13.73
CA LEU A 673 -20.85 8.71 13.09
C LEU A 673 -21.60 8.83 11.77
N ASN A 674 -22.64 9.68 11.72
CA ASN A 674 -23.38 9.94 10.50
C ASN A 674 -22.49 10.61 9.45
N GLN A 675 -21.71 11.61 9.83
CA GLN A 675 -20.73 12.26 8.94
C GLN A 675 -19.67 11.27 8.43
N TYR A 676 -19.14 10.42 9.31
CA TYR A 676 -18.19 9.35 8.96
C TYR A 676 -18.82 8.40 7.94
N CYS A 677 -20.03 7.89 8.21
CA CYS A 677 -20.73 7.01 7.27
C CYS A 677 -21.04 7.70 5.93
N GLN A 678 -21.44 8.97 5.97
CA GLN A 678 -21.75 9.76 4.80
C GLN A 678 -20.51 9.99 3.94
N GLY A 679 -19.35 10.29 4.54
CA GLY A 679 -18.08 10.44 3.83
C GLY A 679 -17.73 9.20 2.99
N PHE A 680 -17.87 8.00 3.54
CA PHE A 680 -17.67 6.76 2.77
C PHE A 680 -18.69 6.56 1.66
N ALA A 681 -19.94 7.00 1.85
CA ALA A 681 -20.98 6.93 0.83
C ALA A 681 -20.65 7.85 -0.35
N GLU A 682 -20.19 9.07 -0.07
CA GLU A 682 -19.76 10.08 -1.06
C GLU A 682 -18.55 9.59 -1.87
N GLN A 683 -17.53 9.05 -1.20
CA GLN A 683 -16.38 8.42 -1.85
C GLN A 683 -16.80 7.24 -2.72
N SER A 684 -17.65 6.37 -2.19
CA SER A 684 -18.18 5.21 -2.92
C SER A 684 -18.98 5.60 -4.15
N ALA A 685 -19.71 6.72 -4.11
CA ALA A 685 -20.44 7.24 -5.27
C ALA A 685 -19.44 7.64 -6.37
N TYR A 686 -18.44 8.45 -6.02
CA TYR A 686 -17.40 8.89 -6.96
C TYR A 686 -16.60 7.73 -7.56
N PHE A 687 -16.17 6.76 -6.74
CA PHE A 687 -15.38 5.62 -7.22
C PHE A 687 -16.16 4.69 -8.16
N LYS A 688 -17.50 4.66 -8.06
CA LYS A 688 -18.35 3.84 -8.94
C LYS A 688 -18.67 4.51 -10.27
N GLU A 689 -18.31 5.78 -10.45
CA GLU A 689 -18.50 6.51 -11.69
C GLU A 689 -17.45 6.08 -12.73
N PRO A 690 -17.86 5.58 -13.93
CA PRO A 690 -16.92 5.13 -14.96
C PRO A 690 -15.97 6.22 -15.49
N LEU A 691 -16.32 7.50 -15.29
CA LEU A 691 -15.45 8.64 -15.60
C LEU A 691 -14.32 8.84 -14.58
N SER A 692 -14.47 8.27 -13.39
CA SER A 692 -13.46 8.28 -12.32
C SER A 692 -12.61 7.03 -12.37
N TYR A 693 -13.26 5.85 -12.39
CA TYR A 693 -12.62 4.53 -12.45
C TYR A 693 -13.39 3.63 -13.40
N SER A 694 -12.70 3.16 -14.43
CA SER A 694 -13.24 2.33 -15.50
C SER A 694 -13.11 0.83 -15.21
N ALA A 695 -12.13 0.44 -14.40
CA ALA A 695 -11.77 -0.95 -14.14
C ALA A 695 -12.25 -1.47 -12.78
N LEU A 696 -13.27 -0.83 -12.18
CA LEU A 696 -13.84 -1.26 -10.91
C LEU A 696 -14.88 -2.38 -11.11
N GLY A 697 -14.58 -3.59 -10.64
CA GLY A 697 -15.48 -4.73 -10.70
C GLY A 697 -16.63 -4.69 -9.69
N LYS A 698 -17.44 -5.76 -9.67
CA LYS A 698 -18.51 -5.94 -8.69
C LYS A 698 -17.93 -6.29 -7.31
N GLY A 699 -18.64 -5.90 -6.25
CA GLY A 699 -18.30 -6.22 -4.86
C GLY A 699 -17.82 -5.00 -4.08
N ASP A 700 -17.07 -5.27 -3.01
CA ASP A 700 -16.56 -4.23 -2.12
C ASP A 700 -15.40 -3.47 -2.78
N ILE A 701 -15.44 -2.14 -2.64
CA ILE A 701 -14.38 -1.26 -3.13
C ILE A 701 -13.19 -1.40 -2.19
N ASN A 702 -12.05 -1.81 -2.74
CA ASN A 702 -10.78 -1.91 -2.02
C ASN A 702 -9.83 -0.85 -2.57
N THR A 703 -9.08 -0.18 -1.70
CA THR A 703 -8.15 0.89 -2.08
C THR A 703 -7.07 0.39 -3.03
N PHE A 704 -6.53 -0.82 -2.83
CA PHE A 704 -5.50 -1.37 -3.71
C PHE A 704 -5.99 -1.50 -5.18
N LYS A 705 -7.29 -1.76 -5.40
CA LYS A 705 -7.88 -1.84 -6.76
C LYS A 705 -7.92 -0.48 -7.43
N LEU A 706 -8.28 0.55 -6.66
CA LEU A 706 -8.27 1.94 -7.12
C LEU A 706 -6.84 2.40 -7.41
N PHE A 707 -5.90 2.08 -6.53
CA PHE A 707 -4.48 2.39 -6.75
C PHE A 707 -3.89 1.68 -7.96
N LEU A 708 -4.24 0.41 -8.23
CA LEU A 708 -3.80 -0.27 -9.45
C LEU A 708 -4.19 0.50 -10.72
N GLU A 709 -5.45 0.92 -10.83
CA GLU A 709 -5.90 1.74 -11.97
C GLU A 709 -5.26 3.14 -11.94
N GLN A 710 -5.10 3.74 -10.77
CA GLN A 710 -4.51 5.07 -10.61
C GLN A 710 -3.05 5.09 -11.06
N PHE A 711 -2.20 4.21 -10.52
CA PHE A 711 -0.79 4.10 -10.88
C PHE A 711 -0.62 3.91 -12.39
N PHE A 712 -1.47 3.08 -13.01
CA PHE A 712 -1.47 2.86 -14.46
C PHE A 712 -1.95 4.07 -15.27
N THR A 713 -2.99 4.76 -14.79
CA THR A 713 -3.55 5.93 -15.48
C THR A 713 -2.57 7.09 -15.51
N LEU A 714 -1.78 7.26 -14.45
CA LEU A 714 -0.80 8.34 -14.32
C LEU A 714 0.45 8.18 -15.20
N LEU A 715 0.68 6.99 -15.77
CA LEU A 715 1.81 6.76 -16.67
C LEU A 715 1.60 7.44 -18.02
N ASN A 716 2.70 7.92 -18.61
CA ASN A 716 2.74 8.21 -20.04
C ASN A 716 2.77 6.92 -20.87
N GLU A 717 2.59 7.04 -22.18
CA GLU A 717 2.64 5.88 -23.07
C GLU A 717 4.04 5.26 -23.07
N GLY A 718 4.14 3.96 -22.81
CA GLY A 718 5.42 3.25 -22.63
C GLY A 718 6.03 3.34 -21.22
N GLY A 719 5.44 4.12 -20.31
CA GLY A 719 5.86 4.17 -18.90
C GLY A 719 5.62 2.84 -18.17
N ARG A 720 6.34 2.62 -17.06
CA ARG A 720 6.30 1.35 -16.30
C ARG A 720 5.76 1.52 -14.87
N MET A 721 4.94 0.57 -14.44
CA MET A 721 4.42 0.48 -13.08
C MET A 721 5.09 -0.68 -12.33
N GLY A 722 5.44 -0.48 -11.07
CA GLY A 722 5.94 -1.52 -10.17
C GLY A 722 5.34 -1.35 -8.78
N ILE A 723 4.48 -2.28 -8.39
CA ILE A 723 3.60 -2.07 -7.24
C ILE A 723 3.51 -3.31 -6.36
N VAL A 724 3.40 -3.10 -5.05
CA VAL A 724 3.06 -4.16 -4.08
C VAL A 724 1.56 -4.12 -3.79
N VAL A 725 0.87 -5.23 -4.01
CA VAL A 725 -0.59 -5.32 -3.79
C VAL A 725 -1.01 -6.69 -3.23
N PRO A 726 -2.21 -6.82 -2.64
CA PRO A 726 -2.74 -8.13 -2.25
C PRO A 726 -2.91 -9.08 -3.45
N SER A 727 -2.86 -10.39 -3.18
CA SER A 727 -3.12 -11.48 -4.15
C SER A 727 -4.47 -11.39 -4.88
N GLY A 728 -5.41 -10.60 -4.35
CA GLY A 728 -6.69 -10.31 -4.98
C GLY A 728 -6.60 -9.85 -6.44
N ILE A 729 -5.48 -9.23 -6.87
CA ILE A 729 -5.25 -8.86 -8.29
C ILE A 729 -5.45 -10.05 -9.24
N TYR A 730 -5.05 -11.26 -8.85
CA TYR A 730 -5.14 -12.44 -9.71
C TYR A 730 -6.22 -13.45 -9.28
N THR A 731 -6.71 -13.39 -8.04
CA THR A 731 -7.76 -14.31 -7.54
C THR A 731 -9.16 -13.72 -7.61
N ASP A 732 -9.35 -12.47 -7.20
CA ASP A 732 -10.67 -11.93 -6.86
C ASP A 732 -11.50 -11.64 -8.11
N GLN A 733 -12.77 -12.03 -8.10
CA GLN A 733 -13.71 -11.70 -9.16
C GLN A 733 -13.84 -10.19 -9.39
N GLY A 734 -13.80 -9.39 -8.31
CA GLY A 734 -13.88 -7.93 -8.40
C GLY A 734 -12.69 -7.26 -9.10
N CYS A 735 -11.62 -8.01 -9.39
CA CYS A 735 -10.46 -7.54 -10.16
C CYS A 735 -10.50 -7.95 -11.64
N GLN A 736 -11.58 -8.60 -12.12
CA GLN A 736 -11.70 -8.97 -13.53
C GLN A 736 -11.45 -7.77 -14.47
N PRO A 737 -12.10 -6.59 -14.30
CA PRO A 737 -11.88 -5.49 -15.25
C PRO A 737 -10.45 -4.92 -15.18
N LEU A 738 -9.77 -5.01 -14.03
CA LEU A 738 -8.35 -4.67 -13.93
C LEU A 738 -7.48 -5.65 -14.71
N ARG A 739 -7.79 -6.95 -14.65
CA ARG A 739 -7.08 -7.96 -15.44
C ARG A 739 -7.29 -7.76 -16.93
N GLU A 740 -8.51 -7.46 -17.37
CA GLU A 740 -8.82 -7.07 -18.74
C GLU A 740 -8.01 -5.84 -19.16
N LEU A 741 -8.03 -4.77 -18.36
CA LEU A 741 -7.22 -3.57 -18.59
C LEU A 741 -5.75 -3.90 -18.81
N PHE A 742 -5.15 -4.70 -17.93
CA PHE A 742 -3.72 -5.04 -18.04
C PHE A 742 -3.42 -6.00 -19.20
N PHE A 743 -4.31 -6.95 -19.52
CA PHE A 743 -4.09 -7.83 -20.66
C PHE A 743 -4.24 -7.11 -22.01
N GLU A 744 -5.17 -6.16 -22.10
CA GLU A 744 -5.50 -5.51 -23.37
C GLU A 744 -4.71 -4.22 -23.63
N GLN A 745 -4.26 -3.51 -22.58
CA GLN A 745 -3.67 -2.17 -22.70
C GLN A 745 -2.27 -2.06 -22.10
N SER A 746 -1.67 -3.18 -21.70
CA SER A 746 -0.32 -3.19 -21.12
C SER A 746 0.46 -4.43 -21.51
N GLU A 747 1.78 -4.38 -21.34
CA GLU A 747 2.68 -5.52 -21.38
C GLU A 747 3.14 -5.87 -19.96
N ILE A 748 2.57 -6.93 -19.39
CA ILE A 748 2.91 -7.39 -18.03
C ILE A 748 4.31 -8.01 -18.06
N ASP A 749 5.23 -7.40 -17.32
CA ASP A 749 6.60 -7.87 -17.16
C ASP A 749 6.64 -9.07 -16.21
N PHE A 750 6.03 -8.94 -15.02
CA PHE A 750 6.00 -9.99 -14.00
C PHE A 750 4.85 -9.88 -12.99
N LEU A 751 4.50 -11.03 -12.41
CA LEU A 751 3.58 -11.17 -11.28
C LEU A 751 4.13 -12.21 -10.29
N TYR A 752 4.69 -11.77 -9.17
CA TYR A 752 5.32 -12.65 -8.18
C TYR A 752 4.57 -12.61 -6.85
N CYS A 753 3.92 -13.72 -6.50
CA CYS A 753 3.14 -13.85 -5.28
C CYS A 753 3.97 -14.44 -4.14
N PHE A 754 3.94 -13.76 -3.01
CA PHE A 754 4.54 -14.17 -1.74
C PHE A 754 3.46 -14.51 -0.72
N GLU A 755 3.64 -15.59 0.03
CA GLU A 755 2.93 -15.83 1.29
C GLU A 755 3.77 -15.27 2.44
N ASN A 756 3.14 -14.48 3.33
CA ASN A 756 3.78 -13.75 4.43
C ASN A 756 4.28 -14.65 5.59
N ARG A 757 4.77 -15.86 5.29
CA ARG A 757 5.15 -16.87 6.28
C ARG A 757 6.32 -16.43 7.16
N MET A 758 7.22 -15.64 6.57
CA MET A 758 8.37 -15.00 7.23
C MET A 758 8.02 -13.72 7.99
N ALA A 759 6.73 -13.33 8.04
CA ALA A 759 6.27 -12.10 8.67
C ALA A 759 6.99 -10.84 8.11
N ILE A 760 7.16 -10.81 6.80
CA ILE A 760 7.69 -9.69 6.01
C ILE A 760 6.93 -8.40 6.34
N PHE A 761 5.61 -8.50 6.34
CA PHE A 761 4.71 -7.46 6.82
C PHE A 761 4.11 -7.89 8.17
N ASN A 762 3.80 -6.91 9.03
CA ASN A 762 3.16 -7.13 10.33
C ASN A 762 1.65 -7.46 10.21
N ILE A 763 1.33 -8.44 9.39
CA ILE A 763 -0.01 -8.96 9.10
C ILE A 763 -0.02 -10.47 9.31
N HIS A 764 -1.17 -11.11 9.07
CA HIS A 764 -1.30 -12.55 9.26
C HIS A 764 -0.28 -13.31 8.39
N ARG A 765 0.35 -14.35 8.95
CA ARG A 765 1.41 -15.11 8.27
C ARG A 765 0.97 -15.83 6.99
N SER A 766 -0.33 -16.11 6.86
CA SER A 766 -0.90 -16.72 5.66
C SER A 766 -1.42 -15.69 4.65
N PHE A 767 -1.27 -14.39 4.92
CA PHE A 767 -1.68 -13.36 3.98
C PHE A 767 -0.76 -13.41 2.75
N LYS A 768 -1.32 -13.24 1.56
CA LYS A 768 -0.57 -13.27 0.31
C LYS A 768 -0.56 -11.89 -0.35
N PHE A 769 0.64 -11.43 -0.70
CA PHE A 769 0.87 -10.19 -1.44
C PHE A 769 1.66 -10.49 -2.73
N VAL A 770 1.67 -9.53 -3.65
CA VAL A 770 2.15 -9.67 -5.01
C VAL A 770 3.01 -8.49 -5.37
N LEU A 771 4.17 -8.76 -5.97
CA LEU A 771 4.92 -7.78 -6.76
C LEU A 771 4.39 -7.84 -8.18
N PHE A 772 3.88 -6.71 -8.68
CA PHE A 772 3.30 -6.61 -10.01
C PHE A 772 4.04 -5.53 -10.81
N GLY A 773 4.55 -5.91 -11.98
CA GLY A 773 5.26 -5.04 -12.90
C GLY A 773 4.62 -5.06 -14.29
N THR A 774 4.34 -3.88 -14.86
CA THR A 774 3.76 -3.78 -16.21
C THR A 774 4.17 -2.49 -16.92
N ARG A 775 4.17 -2.52 -18.25
CA ARG A 775 4.43 -1.36 -19.14
C ARG A 775 3.15 -0.94 -19.84
N LYS A 776 2.83 0.36 -19.80
CA LYS A 776 1.63 0.93 -20.44
C LYS A 776 1.75 0.93 -21.96
N GLY A 777 0.66 0.57 -22.63
CA GLY A 777 0.56 0.43 -24.08
C GLY A 777 0.76 -1.02 -24.52
N GLY A 778 0.39 -1.32 -25.77
CA GLY A 778 0.44 -2.68 -26.31
C GLY A 778 -0.60 -3.61 -25.67
N SER A 779 -0.34 -4.92 -25.73
CA SER A 779 -1.16 -5.97 -25.11
C SER A 779 -0.29 -7.14 -24.64
N THR A 780 -0.76 -7.88 -23.64
CA THR A 780 -0.03 -9.01 -23.07
C THR A 780 -0.47 -10.32 -23.70
N ASP A 781 0.46 -11.08 -24.31
CA ASP A 781 0.21 -12.48 -24.71
C ASP A 781 0.73 -13.48 -23.67
N ARG A 782 1.92 -13.18 -23.11
CA ARG A 782 2.58 -13.98 -22.07
C ARG A 782 3.28 -13.08 -21.06
N PHE A 783 3.37 -13.54 -19.82
CA PHE A 783 4.02 -12.82 -18.73
C PHE A 783 4.73 -13.77 -17.77
N LYS A 784 5.72 -13.26 -17.03
CA LYS A 784 6.40 -14.03 -15.99
C LYS A 784 5.52 -14.14 -14.73
N CYS A 785 5.48 -15.30 -14.10
CA CYS A 785 4.81 -15.49 -12.83
C CYS A 785 5.52 -16.48 -11.91
N ALA A 786 5.38 -16.26 -10.61
CA ALA A 786 5.83 -17.14 -9.54
C ALA A 786 4.82 -17.06 -8.40
N PHE A 787 4.58 -18.17 -7.71
CA PHE A 787 3.54 -18.26 -6.68
C PHE A 787 4.04 -18.99 -5.45
N MET A 788 3.50 -18.60 -4.29
CA MET A 788 3.83 -19.19 -3.00
C MET A 788 5.32 -19.02 -2.63
N GLU A 789 5.93 -17.92 -3.07
CA GLU A 789 7.27 -17.54 -2.63
C GLU A 789 7.23 -17.05 -1.18
N HIS A 790 8.38 -17.07 -0.51
CA HIS A 790 8.45 -16.73 0.91
C HIS A 790 9.59 -15.77 1.26
N ASP A 791 10.70 -15.82 0.52
CA ASP A 791 11.92 -15.09 0.84
C ASP A 791 12.21 -14.02 -0.23
N PRO A 792 12.05 -12.73 0.10
CA PRO A 792 12.37 -11.61 -0.78
C PRO A 792 13.80 -11.62 -1.32
N GLU A 793 14.77 -12.13 -0.57
CA GLU A 793 16.17 -12.13 -0.99
C GLU A 793 16.42 -13.04 -2.21
N ARG A 794 15.50 -13.96 -2.49
CA ARG A 794 15.56 -14.86 -3.66
C ARG A 794 14.97 -14.26 -4.93
N LEU A 795 14.51 -13.01 -4.91
CA LEU A 795 13.89 -12.35 -6.06
C LEU A 795 14.69 -12.43 -7.37
N PRO A 796 16.04 -12.26 -7.39
CA PRO A 796 16.82 -12.43 -8.61
C PRO A 796 16.69 -13.83 -9.21
N VAL A 797 16.68 -14.87 -8.37
CA VAL A 797 16.53 -16.27 -8.79
C VAL A 797 15.08 -16.54 -9.20
N ILE A 798 14.11 -16.04 -8.44
CA ILE A 798 12.68 -16.14 -8.78
C ILE A 798 12.43 -15.52 -10.16
N ASP A 799 13.00 -14.35 -10.46
CA ASP A 799 12.84 -13.69 -11.76
C ASP A 799 13.51 -14.46 -12.91
N ALA A 800 14.65 -15.11 -12.65
CA ALA A 800 15.36 -15.92 -13.63
C ALA A 800 14.58 -17.21 -13.96
N ASP A 801 14.02 -17.87 -12.96
CA ASP A 801 13.33 -19.17 -13.07
C ASP A 801 11.80 -19.06 -13.20
N ALA A 802 11.26 -17.83 -13.28
CA ALA A 802 9.83 -17.57 -13.33
C ALA A 802 9.12 -18.34 -14.46
N LEU A 803 7.93 -18.85 -14.15
CA LEU A 803 7.06 -19.50 -15.14
C LEU A 803 6.56 -18.48 -16.16
N LYS A 804 6.28 -18.94 -17.38
CA LYS A 804 5.72 -18.08 -18.44
C LYS A 804 4.27 -18.43 -18.70
N MET A 805 3.35 -17.72 -18.05
CA MET A 805 1.92 -17.85 -18.25
C MET A 805 1.47 -17.22 -19.58
N SER A 806 0.45 -17.79 -20.23
CA SER A 806 -0.18 -17.21 -21.42
C SER A 806 -1.57 -16.71 -21.09
N VAL A 807 -1.93 -15.52 -21.59
CA VAL A 807 -3.28 -14.96 -21.42
C VAL A 807 -4.35 -15.88 -22.02
N ARG A 808 -4.05 -16.52 -23.16
CA ARG A 808 -4.96 -17.52 -23.76
C ARG A 808 -5.25 -18.71 -22.82
N LEU A 809 -4.27 -19.12 -22.03
CA LEU A 809 -4.47 -20.18 -21.04
C LEU A 809 -5.28 -19.67 -19.84
N VAL A 810 -5.05 -18.42 -19.41
CA VAL A 810 -5.85 -17.78 -18.35
C VAL A 810 -7.33 -17.68 -18.78
N GLU A 811 -7.60 -17.20 -19.99
CA GLU A 811 -8.93 -17.15 -20.59
C GLU A 811 -9.56 -18.54 -20.68
N LYS A 812 -8.79 -19.55 -21.09
CA LYS A 812 -9.28 -20.93 -21.16
C LYS A 812 -9.63 -21.51 -19.79
N PHE A 813 -8.81 -21.23 -18.78
CA PHE A 813 -8.99 -21.77 -17.45
C PHE A 813 -10.07 -21.02 -16.65
N SER A 814 -10.29 -19.75 -16.94
CA SER A 814 -11.19 -18.87 -16.17
C SER A 814 -11.81 -17.78 -17.05
N PRO A 815 -12.65 -18.11 -18.04
CA PRO A 815 -13.09 -17.14 -19.06
C PRO A 815 -13.91 -15.97 -18.50
N ASP A 816 -14.73 -16.20 -17.47
CA ASP A 816 -15.64 -15.17 -16.95
C ASP A 816 -14.96 -14.17 -16.00
N THR A 817 -13.82 -14.52 -15.41
CA THR A 817 -13.15 -13.68 -14.40
C THR A 817 -11.69 -13.43 -14.68
N LEU A 818 -11.10 -14.18 -15.60
CA LEU A 818 -9.69 -14.13 -15.97
C LEU A 818 -8.75 -14.36 -14.77
N SER A 819 -9.18 -15.10 -13.75
CA SER A 819 -8.33 -15.41 -12.59
C SER A 819 -7.13 -16.26 -12.99
N ILE A 820 -5.95 -15.93 -12.45
CA ILE A 820 -4.69 -16.63 -12.76
C ILE A 820 -4.49 -17.73 -11.71
N MET A 821 -4.22 -18.95 -12.16
CA MET A 821 -4.03 -20.11 -11.29
C MET A 821 -2.60 -20.18 -10.75
N GLU A 822 -2.45 -20.59 -9.47
CA GLU A 822 -1.18 -20.61 -8.75
C GLU A 822 -0.35 -21.87 -9.07
N PHE A 823 0.21 -21.94 -10.28
CA PHE A 823 1.05 -23.09 -10.66
C PHE A 823 2.46 -23.02 -10.07
N LYS A 824 2.98 -24.17 -9.65
CA LYS A 824 4.35 -24.28 -9.09
C LYS A 824 5.39 -24.66 -10.14
N SER A 825 4.96 -25.24 -11.25
CA SER A 825 5.86 -25.72 -12.31
C SER A 825 5.21 -25.64 -13.68
N GLN A 826 6.04 -25.62 -14.73
CA GLN A 826 5.55 -25.73 -16.11
C GLN A 826 4.78 -27.04 -16.33
N ARG A 827 5.15 -28.11 -15.64
CA ARG A 827 4.45 -29.39 -15.69
C ARG A 827 3.01 -29.27 -15.20
N ASP A 828 2.73 -28.44 -14.20
CA ASP A 828 1.36 -28.24 -13.71
C ASP A 828 0.49 -27.53 -14.75
N ILE A 829 1.07 -26.57 -15.47
CA ILE A 829 0.42 -25.90 -16.60
C ILE A 829 0.12 -26.93 -17.69
N ASP A 830 1.10 -27.72 -18.11
CA ASP A 830 0.95 -28.69 -19.20
C ASP A 830 -0.11 -29.75 -18.88
N VAL A 831 -0.14 -30.25 -17.63
CA VAL A 831 -1.16 -31.19 -17.15
C VAL A 831 -2.54 -30.53 -17.17
N THR A 832 -2.65 -29.31 -16.65
CA THR A 832 -3.93 -28.59 -16.59
C THR A 832 -4.45 -28.27 -17.99
N THR A 833 -3.60 -27.80 -18.90
CA THR A 833 -3.93 -27.57 -20.31
C THR A 833 -4.46 -28.85 -20.97
N LYS A 834 -3.84 -30.00 -20.69
CA LYS A 834 -4.30 -31.30 -21.21
C LYS A 834 -5.64 -31.73 -20.61
N ILE A 835 -5.87 -31.48 -19.33
CA ILE A 835 -7.15 -31.79 -18.66
C ILE A 835 -8.29 -30.93 -19.26
N TYR A 836 -8.05 -29.63 -19.45
CA TYR A 836 -9.03 -28.76 -20.09
C TYR A 836 -9.33 -29.20 -21.53
N GLY A 837 -8.31 -29.57 -22.31
CA GLY A 837 -8.51 -30.10 -23.67
C GLY A 837 -9.43 -29.22 -24.51
N ASP A 838 -10.29 -29.80 -25.34
CA ASP A 838 -11.36 -29.08 -26.06
C ASP A 838 -12.74 -29.38 -25.47
N TRP A 839 -12.79 -29.61 -24.14
CA TRP A 839 -14.04 -29.91 -23.44
C TRP A 839 -14.76 -28.62 -23.04
N PRO A 840 -16.11 -28.58 -23.13
CA PRO A 840 -16.88 -27.42 -22.70
C PRO A 840 -16.83 -27.29 -21.18
N LEU A 841 -16.86 -26.06 -20.68
CA LEU A 841 -16.96 -25.80 -19.25
C LEU A 841 -18.35 -26.17 -18.72
N LEU A 842 -18.45 -26.55 -17.46
CA LEU A 842 -19.73 -26.96 -16.86
C LEU A 842 -20.79 -25.83 -16.89
N GLY A 843 -20.36 -24.58 -16.72
CA GLY A 843 -21.25 -23.41 -16.78
C GLY A 843 -21.78 -23.07 -18.17
N GLU A 844 -21.13 -23.53 -19.25
CA GLU A 844 -21.54 -23.21 -20.63
C GLU A 844 -22.89 -23.84 -20.99
N LYS A 845 -23.78 -23.02 -21.58
CA LYS A 845 -25.07 -23.47 -22.12
C LYS A 845 -24.90 -23.99 -23.55
N LEU A 846 -25.06 -25.30 -23.73
CA LEU A 846 -24.97 -25.98 -25.02
C LEU A 846 -26.36 -26.28 -25.59
N GLU A 847 -26.52 -26.13 -26.91
CA GLU A 847 -27.81 -26.36 -27.60
C GLU A 847 -28.13 -27.85 -27.76
N HIS A 848 -27.11 -28.70 -27.94
CA HIS A 848 -27.26 -30.12 -28.29
C HIS A 848 -26.78 -31.07 -27.19
N ALA A 849 -26.53 -30.57 -25.98
CA ALA A 849 -26.13 -31.34 -24.81
C ALA A 849 -26.88 -30.86 -23.56
N TRP A 850 -26.89 -31.67 -22.51
CA TRP A 850 -27.47 -31.28 -21.23
C TRP A 850 -26.70 -30.10 -20.60
N ASN A 851 -27.43 -29.30 -19.83
CA ASN A 851 -26.91 -28.14 -19.12
C ASN A 851 -27.15 -28.30 -17.61
N VAL A 852 -26.56 -27.43 -16.80
CA VAL A 852 -26.78 -27.45 -15.35
C VAL A 852 -27.39 -26.16 -14.83
N THR A 853 -28.05 -26.28 -13.67
CA THR A 853 -28.48 -25.16 -12.85
C THR A 853 -27.91 -25.32 -11.44
N PHE A 854 -27.36 -24.23 -10.90
CA PHE A 854 -26.74 -24.16 -9.58
C PHE A 854 -27.73 -23.60 -8.55
N ARG A 855 -27.85 -24.24 -7.38
CA ARG A 855 -28.81 -23.84 -6.35
C ARG A 855 -28.25 -23.97 -4.94
N THR A 856 -28.64 -23.03 -4.09
CA THR A 856 -28.51 -23.10 -2.64
C THR A 856 -29.92 -23.19 -2.08
N GLU A 857 -30.22 -24.25 -1.32
CA GLU A 857 -31.59 -24.57 -0.90
C GLU A 857 -32.02 -23.85 0.38
N LEU A 858 -31.42 -24.20 1.53
CA LEU A 858 -31.75 -23.61 2.83
C LEU A 858 -30.52 -22.94 3.46
N HIS A 859 -30.68 -21.76 4.04
CA HIS A 859 -29.61 -21.03 4.72
C HIS A 859 -29.59 -21.37 6.21
N MET A 860 -28.44 -21.83 6.72
CA MET A 860 -28.32 -22.36 8.09
C MET A 860 -28.74 -21.36 9.19
N THR A 861 -28.49 -20.06 8.95
CA THR A 861 -28.93 -18.98 9.86
C THR A 861 -30.36 -18.51 9.61
N ASN A 862 -30.70 -18.11 8.38
CA ASN A 862 -32.00 -17.47 8.10
C ASN A 862 -33.17 -18.45 8.23
N ASP A 863 -32.96 -19.72 7.91
CA ASP A 863 -33.98 -20.76 7.90
C ASP A 863 -33.92 -21.64 9.14
N SER A 864 -33.17 -21.24 10.18
CA SER A 864 -32.96 -22.05 11.40
C SER A 864 -34.26 -22.40 12.12
N HIS A 865 -35.31 -21.60 11.93
CA HIS A 865 -36.65 -21.83 12.48
C HIS A 865 -37.36 -23.07 11.90
N LEU A 866 -36.89 -23.60 10.76
CA LEU A 866 -37.40 -24.81 10.12
C LEU A 866 -36.72 -26.09 10.64
N PHE A 867 -35.61 -25.97 11.39
CA PHE A 867 -34.75 -27.09 11.74
C PHE A 867 -35.12 -27.69 13.09
N LYS A 868 -35.32 -29.01 13.12
CA LYS A 868 -35.64 -29.77 14.34
C LYS A 868 -34.43 -30.59 14.76
N SER A 869 -34.14 -30.64 16.06
CA SER A 869 -33.12 -31.52 16.63
C SER A 869 -33.61 -32.94 16.87
N THR A 870 -34.92 -33.18 16.74
CA THR A 870 -35.53 -34.51 16.86
C THR A 870 -35.70 -35.15 15.47
N PRO A 871 -35.40 -36.45 15.32
CA PRO A 871 -35.52 -37.15 14.03
C PRO A 871 -36.90 -37.08 13.38
N THR A 872 -36.91 -36.85 12.06
CA THR A 872 -38.06 -37.00 11.15
C THR A 872 -37.66 -37.84 9.93
N ASP A 873 -38.57 -38.02 8.97
CA ASP A 873 -38.36 -38.71 7.68
C ASP A 873 -37.56 -37.89 6.66
N CYS A 874 -37.12 -36.67 6.99
CA CYS A 874 -36.38 -35.80 6.08
C CYS A 874 -35.19 -35.17 6.82
N PRO A 875 -33.98 -35.77 6.75
CA PRO A 875 -32.78 -35.19 7.33
C PRO A 875 -32.32 -33.95 6.56
N LEU A 876 -31.92 -32.88 7.26
CA LEU A 876 -31.28 -31.73 6.61
C LEU A 876 -29.83 -32.12 6.26
N TYR A 877 -29.52 -32.20 4.97
CA TYR A 877 -28.17 -32.55 4.51
C TYR A 877 -27.20 -31.40 4.75
N GLU A 878 -26.12 -31.68 5.48
CA GLU A 878 -25.02 -30.75 5.80
C GLU A 878 -23.70 -31.26 5.22
N GLY A 879 -22.75 -30.37 4.95
CA GLY A 879 -21.49 -30.71 4.28
C GLY A 879 -20.73 -31.90 4.88
N LYS A 880 -20.75 -32.04 6.20
CA LYS A 880 -20.13 -33.16 6.93
C LYS A 880 -20.71 -34.54 6.59
N MET A 881 -21.95 -34.62 6.13
CA MET A 881 -22.65 -35.87 5.86
C MET A 881 -22.22 -36.54 4.56
N ILE A 882 -21.60 -35.79 3.64
CA ILE A 882 -21.25 -36.33 2.31
C ILE A 882 -19.77 -36.62 2.20
N TRP A 883 -19.40 -37.75 1.62
CA TRP A 883 -18.04 -38.03 1.13
C TRP A 883 -18.10 -38.46 -0.33
N LEU A 884 -16.99 -38.92 -0.92
CA LEU A 884 -16.99 -39.37 -2.31
C LEU A 884 -17.94 -40.56 -2.50
N PHE A 885 -18.98 -40.37 -3.30
CA PHE A 885 -20.01 -41.37 -3.59
C PHE A 885 -20.84 -41.81 -2.37
N ASP A 886 -20.74 -41.12 -1.24
CA ASP A 886 -21.42 -41.46 0.01
C ASP A 886 -22.18 -40.22 0.51
N SER A 887 -23.47 -40.36 0.79
CA SER A 887 -24.30 -39.28 1.36
C SER A 887 -24.59 -39.43 2.85
N HIS A 888 -24.06 -40.48 3.49
CA HIS A 888 -24.31 -40.85 4.88
C HIS A 888 -23.02 -41.03 5.68
N PHE A 889 -21.94 -40.38 5.26
CA PHE A 889 -20.61 -40.41 5.88
C PHE A 889 -20.65 -40.00 7.36
N GLU A 890 -21.49 -39.01 7.70
CA GLU A 890 -21.82 -38.65 9.08
C GLU A 890 -23.33 -38.53 9.27
N GLY A 891 -23.79 -38.72 10.51
CA GLY A 891 -25.20 -38.60 10.87
C GLY A 891 -25.72 -37.15 10.84
N PRO A 892 -27.02 -36.95 10.53
CA PRO A 892 -27.66 -35.64 10.52
C PRO A 892 -27.70 -35.02 11.91
N ARG A 893 -27.45 -33.70 11.98
CA ARG A 893 -27.68 -32.90 13.21
C ARG A 893 -29.12 -32.41 13.31
N TYR A 894 -29.73 -32.15 12.16
CA TYR A 894 -31.04 -31.52 12.03
C TYR A 894 -31.95 -32.31 11.08
N TRP A 895 -33.24 -32.16 11.32
CA TRP A 895 -34.31 -32.77 10.55
C TRP A 895 -35.36 -31.72 10.19
N LEU A 896 -36.09 -32.00 9.13
CA LEU A 896 -37.06 -31.09 8.52
C LEU A 896 -38.47 -31.67 8.60
N ASN A 897 -39.46 -30.79 8.67
CA ASN A 897 -40.83 -31.17 8.34
C ASN A 897 -41.08 -30.81 6.88
N ARG A 898 -41.32 -31.81 6.03
CA ARG A 898 -41.49 -31.61 4.58
C ARG A 898 -42.52 -30.53 4.27
N GLN A 899 -43.70 -30.56 4.89
CA GLN A 899 -44.77 -29.60 4.62
C GLN A 899 -44.37 -28.15 4.96
N GLN A 900 -43.66 -27.93 6.06
CA GLN A 900 -43.19 -26.59 6.46
C GLN A 900 -42.16 -26.04 5.49
N VAL A 901 -41.21 -26.88 5.05
CA VAL A 901 -40.19 -26.49 4.08
C VAL A 901 -40.78 -26.24 2.69
N GLU A 902 -41.72 -27.08 2.25
CA GLU A 902 -42.42 -26.89 0.98
C GLU A 902 -43.22 -25.58 0.95
N GLN A 903 -43.85 -25.21 2.08
CA GLN A 903 -44.53 -23.93 2.22
C GLN A 903 -43.55 -22.75 2.20
N ALA A 904 -42.38 -22.88 2.83
CA ALA A 904 -41.36 -21.84 2.87
C ALA A 904 -40.69 -21.60 1.50
N LEU A 905 -40.35 -22.67 0.78
CA LEU A 905 -39.67 -22.60 -0.52
C LEU A 905 -40.63 -22.38 -1.70
N GLY A 906 -41.92 -22.67 -1.54
CA GLY A 906 -42.94 -22.44 -2.57
C GLY A 906 -42.60 -23.14 -3.89
N ALA A 907 -42.40 -22.35 -4.95
CA ALA A 907 -42.10 -22.87 -6.29
C ALA A 907 -40.74 -23.60 -6.36
N ASP A 908 -39.82 -23.38 -5.43
CA ASP A 908 -38.49 -24.02 -5.42
C ASP A 908 -38.46 -25.33 -4.61
N ALA A 909 -39.58 -25.72 -3.99
CA ALA A 909 -39.67 -26.92 -3.16
C ALA A 909 -39.40 -28.23 -3.91
N TRP A 910 -39.55 -28.26 -5.24
CA TRP A 910 -39.29 -29.46 -6.05
C TRP A 910 -37.84 -29.97 -5.93
N GLN A 911 -36.89 -29.10 -5.55
CA GLN A 911 -35.46 -29.42 -5.44
C GLN A 911 -35.21 -30.56 -4.43
N GLY A 912 -35.90 -30.56 -3.29
CA GLY A 912 -35.77 -31.61 -2.28
C GLY A 912 -36.52 -32.91 -2.62
N ARG A 913 -37.20 -32.98 -3.77
CA ARG A 913 -37.96 -34.16 -4.21
C ARG A 913 -37.18 -35.04 -5.20
N CYS A 914 -35.92 -34.71 -5.46
CA CYS A 914 -35.14 -35.34 -6.51
C CYS A 914 -33.70 -35.62 -6.11
N TYR A 915 -33.07 -36.52 -6.87
CA TYR A 915 -31.64 -36.75 -6.81
C TYR A 915 -30.92 -35.57 -7.49
N ARG A 916 -29.86 -35.08 -6.85
CA ARG A 916 -29.03 -33.99 -7.39
C ARG A 916 -27.62 -34.08 -6.85
N VAL A 917 -26.67 -33.47 -7.53
CA VAL A 917 -25.27 -33.50 -7.09
C VAL A 917 -25.06 -32.39 -6.08
N GLY A 918 -24.56 -32.73 -4.90
CA GLY A 918 -24.13 -31.79 -3.87
C GLY A 918 -22.62 -31.83 -3.72
N PHE A 919 -21.99 -30.69 -3.45
CA PHE A 919 -20.56 -30.61 -3.12
C PHE A 919 -20.34 -29.85 -1.82
N ARG A 920 -19.23 -30.12 -1.12
CA ARG A 920 -18.93 -29.42 0.13
C ARG A 920 -18.45 -27.98 -0.15
N ASP A 921 -19.06 -26.99 0.50
CA ASP A 921 -18.58 -25.61 0.49
C ASP A 921 -17.22 -25.50 1.19
N VAL A 922 -17.11 -25.99 2.42
CA VAL A 922 -15.85 -25.96 3.19
C VAL A 922 -14.87 -26.99 2.60
N ALA A 923 -13.82 -26.50 1.95
CA ALA A 923 -12.86 -27.31 1.19
C ALA A 923 -11.49 -26.61 1.12
N ALA A 924 -10.44 -27.25 1.64
CA ALA A 924 -9.08 -26.69 1.57
C ALA A 924 -8.23 -27.34 0.48
N SER A 925 -7.38 -26.55 -0.18
CA SER A 925 -6.39 -27.08 -1.16
C SER A 925 -5.33 -27.99 -0.51
N THR A 926 -5.24 -27.99 0.82
CA THR A 926 -4.35 -28.85 1.62
C THR A 926 -5.01 -30.14 2.11
N ASN A 927 -6.33 -30.30 1.95
CA ASN A 927 -7.02 -31.53 2.32
C ASN A 927 -6.58 -32.73 1.46
N GLU A 928 -6.77 -33.96 1.94
CA GLU A 928 -6.56 -35.17 1.13
C GLU A 928 -7.34 -35.09 -0.19
N ARG A 929 -8.62 -34.71 -0.09
CA ARG A 929 -9.50 -34.39 -1.22
C ARG A 929 -10.03 -32.98 -1.05
N THR A 930 -9.80 -32.15 -2.06
CA THR A 930 -10.27 -30.76 -2.08
C THR A 930 -11.70 -30.71 -2.62
N LEU A 931 -11.97 -31.40 -3.73
CA LEU A 931 -13.31 -31.50 -4.29
C LEU A 931 -14.00 -32.77 -3.77
N ILE A 932 -15.02 -32.58 -2.94
CA ILE A 932 -15.87 -33.65 -2.43
C ILE A 932 -17.29 -33.38 -2.91
N ALA A 933 -17.79 -34.27 -3.76
CA ALA A 933 -19.13 -34.24 -4.30
C ALA A 933 -19.76 -35.64 -4.27
N SER A 934 -21.07 -35.68 -4.07
CA SER A 934 -21.87 -36.90 -4.11
C SER A 934 -23.28 -36.62 -4.59
N LEU A 935 -24.03 -37.67 -4.89
CA LEU A 935 -25.45 -37.56 -5.19
C LEU A 935 -26.22 -37.47 -3.86
N ILE A 936 -27.10 -36.48 -3.74
CA ILE A 936 -27.95 -36.27 -2.57
C ILE A 936 -29.33 -36.86 -2.87
N PRO A 937 -29.90 -37.70 -1.99
CA PRO A 937 -31.23 -38.25 -2.20
C PRO A 937 -32.36 -37.23 -1.90
N PRO A 938 -33.64 -37.58 -2.14
CA PRO A 938 -34.79 -36.71 -1.92
C PRO A 938 -35.02 -36.23 -0.47
N CYS A 939 -34.31 -35.18 -0.08
CA CYS A 939 -34.62 -34.24 1.00
C CYS A 939 -33.82 -32.94 0.73
N TRP A 940 -33.90 -31.92 1.60
CA TRP A 940 -33.23 -30.63 1.38
C TRP A 940 -31.84 -30.55 2.02
N ALA A 941 -30.99 -29.72 1.42
CA ALA A 941 -29.64 -29.43 1.88
C ALA A 941 -29.52 -28.01 2.45
N GLY A 942 -28.66 -27.85 3.45
CA GLY A 942 -28.23 -26.53 3.92
C GLY A 942 -27.20 -25.91 2.98
N ASN A 943 -26.94 -24.61 3.14
CA ASN A 943 -25.99 -23.87 2.30
C ASN A 943 -24.52 -24.33 2.42
N THR A 944 -24.24 -25.32 3.28
CA THR A 944 -22.94 -26.01 3.35
C THR A 944 -22.77 -27.08 2.28
N ILE A 945 -23.85 -27.46 1.59
CA ILE A 945 -23.84 -28.28 0.38
C ILE A 945 -24.54 -27.50 -0.74
N PRO A 946 -23.81 -26.66 -1.50
CA PRO A 946 -24.36 -26.13 -2.73
C PRO A 946 -24.61 -27.26 -3.74
N THR A 947 -25.65 -27.13 -4.57
CA THR A 947 -26.11 -28.19 -5.47
C THR A 947 -26.01 -27.84 -6.94
N VAL A 948 -25.78 -28.86 -7.76
CA VAL A 948 -25.71 -28.81 -9.22
C VAL A 948 -26.74 -29.79 -9.79
N ILE A 949 -27.65 -29.27 -10.60
CA ILE A 949 -28.78 -30.03 -11.15
C ILE A 949 -28.65 -30.09 -12.68
N PRO A 950 -28.34 -31.25 -13.27
CA PRO A 950 -28.42 -31.44 -14.72
C PRO A 950 -29.87 -31.36 -15.22
N GLU A 951 -30.09 -30.60 -16.29
CA GLU A 951 -31.40 -30.36 -16.91
C GLU A 951 -31.59 -31.21 -18.16
N ASN A 952 -32.83 -31.64 -18.41
CA ASN A 952 -33.21 -32.40 -19.59
C ASN A 952 -33.11 -31.57 -20.89
N LEU A 953 -32.67 -32.22 -21.98
CA LEU A 953 -32.70 -31.68 -23.34
C LEU A 953 -34.14 -31.59 -23.86
N GLY A 954 -34.84 -30.48 -23.56
CA GLY A 954 -36.19 -30.24 -24.07
C GLY A 954 -36.79 -28.91 -23.59
N LYS A 955 -37.40 -28.15 -24.52
CA LYS A 955 -38.14 -26.93 -24.18
C LYS A 955 -39.33 -27.27 -23.27
N GLY A 956 -39.23 -26.92 -21.98
CA GLY A 956 -40.35 -26.96 -21.03
C GLY A 956 -40.30 -28.07 -19.96
N SER A 957 -39.31 -28.96 -19.97
CA SER A 957 -39.13 -29.94 -18.88
C SER A 957 -38.24 -29.35 -17.78
N HIS A 958 -38.84 -28.76 -16.76
CA HIS A 958 -38.15 -28.41 -15.51
C HIS A 958 -38.08 -29.66 -14.63
N GLY A 959 -37.00 -30.43 -14.77
CA GLY A 959 -36.81 -31.64 -13.99
C GLY A 959 -35.36 -32.14 -14.09
N PRO A 960 -34.81 -32.65 -12.98
CA PRO A 960 -33.44 -33.14 -12.89
C PRO A 960 -33.27 -34.40 -13.75
N ASN A 961 -32.10 -34.53 -14.36
CA ASN A 961 -31.73 -35.74 -15.09
C ASN A 961 -30.80 -36.61 -14.25
N ASP A 962 -31.34 -37.69 -13.71
CA ASP A 962 -30.63 -38.58 -12.78
C ASP A 962 -29.41 -39.27 -13.40
N VAL A 963 -29.47 -39.62 -14.69
CA VAL A 963 -28.39 -40.33 -15.40
C VAL A 963 -27.17 -39.42 -15.53
N GLU A 964 -27.41 -38.19 -15.98
CA GLU A 964 -26.43 -37.12 -16.05
C GLU A 964 -25.95 -36.69 -14.65
N GLY A 965 -26.80 -36.80 -13.63
CA GLY A 965 -26.44 -36.59 -12.23
C GLY A 965 -25.39 -37.59 -11.74
N ILE A 966 -25.59 -38.88 -12.02
CA ILE A 966 -24.60 -39.93 -11.70
C ILE A 966 -23.30 -39.69 -12.48
N TRP A 967 -23.38 -39.35 -13.76
CA TRP A 967 -22.19 -38.99 -14.55
C TRP A 967 -21.42 -37.83 -13.93
N LEU A 968 -22.12 -36.75 -13.60
CA LEU A 968 -21.50 -35.57 -13.01
C LEU A 968 -20.84 -35.90 -11.67
N ALA A 969 -21.51 -36.64 -10.79
CA ALA A 969 -20.93 -37.11 -9.52
C ALA A 969 -19.67 -37.98 -9.77
N SER A 970 -19.69 -38.84 -10.79
CA SER A 970 -18.54 -39.65 -11.21
C SER A 970 -17.33 -38.81 -11.58
N PHE A 971 -17.57 -37.77 -12.38
CA PHE A 971 -16.52 -36.88 -12.87
C PHE A 971 -15.93 -36.03 -11.74
N LEU A 972 -16.79 -35.44 -10.91
CA LEU A 972 -16.37 -34.62 -9.76
C LEU A 972 -15.63 -35.46 -8.70
N GLY A 973 -15.89 -36.77 -8.63
CA GLY A 973 -15.13 -37.70 -7.79
C GLY A 973 -13.71 -38.02 -8.30
N SER A 974 -13.35 -37.63 -9.53
CA SER A 974 -12.07 -37.98 -10.15
C SER A 974 -10.88 -37.19 -9.58
N LEU A 975 -9.67 -37.79 -9.64
CA LEU A 975 -8.43 -37.11 -9.28
C LEU A 975 -8.10 -35.92 -10.20
N CYS A 976 -8.56 -35.94 -11.46
CA CYS A 976 -8.33 -34.84 -12.39
C CYS A 976 -9.16 -33.60 -12.02
N ALA A 977 -10.45 -33.79 -11.68
CA ALA A 977 -11.29 -32.69 -11.21
C ALA A 977 -10.78 -32.14 -9.86
N ASP A 978 -10.40 -33.03 -8.93
CA ASP A 978 -9.78 -32.65 -7.65
C ASP A 978 -8.50 -31.84 -7.87
N TYR A 979 -7.61 -32.31 -8.75
CA TYR A 979 -6.37 -31.62 -9.09
C TYR A 979 -6.63 -30.20 -9.61
N VAL A 980 -7.56 -30.03 -10.58
CA VAL A 980 -7.87 -28.69 -11.13
C VAL A 980 -8.43 -27.76 -10.06
N ILE A 981 -9.38 -28.22 -9.24
CA ILE A 981 -9.96 -27.40 -8.16
C ILE A 981 -8.91 -27.04 -7.11
N ARG A 982 -8.01 -27.96 -6.77
CA ARG A 982 -6.94 -27.72 -5.80
C ARG A 982 -6.03 -26.56 -6.20
N GLN A 983 -5.85 -26.31 -7.51
CA GLN A 983 -5.09 -25.16 -8.02
C GLN A 983 -5.87 -23.85 -8.03
N LYS A 984 -7.19 -23.87 -7.79
CA LYS A 984 -8.09 -22.70 -7.89
C LYS A 984 -8.55 -22.16 -6.54
N ILE A 985 -8.62 -22.99 -5.49
CA ILE A 985 -9.26 -22.61 -4.22
C ILE A 985 -8.29 -22.57 -3.03
N THR A 986 -8.66 -21.77 -2.02
CA THR A 986 -7.95 -21.75 -0.72
C THR A 986 -8.69 -22.61 0.31
N ASN A 987 -9.90 -22.18 0.73
CA ASN A 987 -10.67 -22.80 1.83
C ASN A 987 -12.16 -23.04 1.53
N HIS A 988 -12.67 -22.55 0.40
CA HIS A 988 -14.07 -22.66 0.03
C HIS A 988 -14.22 -23.01 -1.45
N MET A 989 -15.15 -23.94 -1.72
CA MET A 989 -15.61 -24.30 -3.05
C MET A 989 -16.99 -23.68 -3.28
N ASN A 990 -17.17 -22.97 -4.39
CA ASN A 990 -18.41 -22.27 -4.72
C ASN A 990 -18.81 -22.52 -6.19
N PHE A 991 -19.94 -21.97 -6.63
CA PHE A 991 -20.43 -22.14 -8.00
C PHE A 991 -19.46 -21.60 -9.05
N PHE A 992 -18.81 -20.47 -8.78
CA PHE A 992 -17.87 -19.87 -9.70
C PHE A 992 -16.73 -20.85 -10.08
N TYR A 993 -16.14 -21.56 -9.11
CA TYR A 993 -15.12 -22.56 -9.43
C TYR A 993 -15.71 -23.79 -10.14
N MET A 994 -16.91 -24.23 -9.73
CA MET A 994 -17.59 -25.38 -10.30
C MET A 994 -17.95 -25.16 -11.79
N GLU A 995 -18.38 -23.95 -12.15
CA GLU A 995 -18.71 -23.55 -13.52
C GLU A 995 -17.51 -23.67 -14.48
N THR A 996 -16.29 -23.46 -13.97
CA THR A 996 -15.05 -23.49 -14.76
C THR A 996 -14.44 -24.88 -14.96
N LEU A 997 -15.09 -25.95 -14.45
CA LEU A 997 -14.58 -27.30 -14.64
C LEU A 997 -14.83 -27.79 -16.07
N PRO A 998 -13.80 -28.32 -16.76
CA PRO A 998 -13.96 -28.91 -18.08
C PRO A 998 -14.66 -30.26 -17.92
N ILE A 999 -15.91 -30.37 -18.35
CA ILE A 999 -16.70 -31.60 -18.21
C ILE A 999 -17.07 -32.14 -19.58
N PRO A 1000 -16.61 -33.37 -19.94
CA PRO A 1000 -17.06 -34.01 -21.16
C PRO A 1000 -18.57 -34.21 -21.16
N ARG A 1001 -19.23 -33.65 -22.19
CA ARG A 1001 -20.66 -33.80 -22.47
C ARG A 1001 -20.85 -34.47 -23.85
N PRO A 1002 -20.41 -35.74 -24.00
CA PRO A 1002 -20.31 -36.38 -25.31
C PRO A 1002 -21.68 -36.62 -25.93
N THR A 1003 -21.83 -36.22 -27.18
CA THR A 1003 -22.99 -36.53 -28.04
C THR A 1003 -22.68 -37.65 -29.05
N ASP A 1004 -21.40 -38.04 -29.16
CA ASP A 1004 -20.92 -39.12 -30.04
C ASP A 1004 -21.22 -40.51 -29.44
N ARG A 1005 -21.88 -41.35 -30.24
CA ARG A 1005 -22.28 -42.73 -29.86
C ARG A 1005 -21.10 -43.62 -29.41
N SER A 1006 -19.90 -43.41 -29.93
CA SER A 1006 -18.71 -44.19 -29.56
C SER A 1006 -18.18 -43.87 -28.16
N ILE A 1007 -18.39 -42.64 -27.68
CA ILE A 1007 -18.00 -42.18 -26.34
C ILE A 1007 -19.12 -42.51 -25.33
N VAL A 1008 -20.38 -42.48 -25.78
CA VAL A 1008 -21.57 -42.82 -24.98
C VAL A 1008 -21.52 -44.26 -24.42
N SER A 1009 -20.90 -45.23 -25.10
CA SER A 1009 -20.75 -46.58 -24.54
C SER A 1009 -19.81 -46.61 -23.32
N SER A 1010 -18.74 -45.82 -23.33
CA SER A 1010 -17.83 -45.67 -22.18
C SER A 1010 -18.50 -44.92 -21.03
N PHE A 1011 -19.33 -43.94 -21.36
CA PHE A 1011 -20.17 -43.18 -20.43
C PHE A 1011 -21.14 -44.08 -19.67
N ALA A 1012 -21.85 -44.97 -20.38
CA ALA A 1012 -22.78 -45.94 -19.78
C ALA A 1012 -22.08 -46.88 -18.79
N SER A 1013 -20.87 -47.36 -19.12
CA SER A 1013 -20.09 -48.19 -18.19
C SER A 1013 -19.65 -47.42 -16.94
N LEU A 1014 -19.33 -46.13 -17.04
CA LEU A 1014 -18.94 -45.33 -15.88
C LEU A 1014 -20.16 -45.09 -14.97
N ILE A 1015 -21.29 -44.70 -15.54
CA ILE A 1015 -22.55 -44.51 -14.80
C ILE A 1015 -22.91 -45.77 -14.03
N ALA A 1016 -22.88 -46.94 -14.67
CA ALA A 1016 -23.20 -48.19 -14.00
C ALA A 1016 -22.23 -48.48 -12.82
N LYS A 1017 -20.93 -48.20 -12.98
CA LYS A 1017 -19.97 -48.39 -11.89
C LYS A 1017 -20.22 -47.41 -10.73
N SER A 1018 -20.46 -46.15 -11.03
CA SER A 1018 -20.69 -45.13 -10.01
C SER A 1018 -22.04 -45.31 -9.32
N ALA A 1019 -23.09 -45.71 -10.05
CA ALA A 1019 -24.38 -46.07 -9.46
C ALA A 1019 -24.24 -47.20 -8.42
N ARG A 1020 -23.33 -48.17 -8.64
CA ARG A 1020 -23.02 -49.21 -7.63
C ARG A 1020 -22.30 -48.70 -6.40
N LEU A 1021 -21.60 -47.57 -6.50
CA LEU A 1021 -20.94 -46.94 -5.36
C LEU A 1021 -21.90 -46.01 -4.61
N ILE A 1022 -22.82 -45.35 -5.31
CA ILE A 1022 -23.76 -44.38 -4.76
C ILE A 1022 -25.00 -45.05 -4.17
N CYS A 1023 -25.60 -46.03 -4.86
CA CYS A 1023 -26.87 -46.63 -4.48
C CYS A 1023 -26.66 -47.77 -3.47
N THR A 1024 -26.16 -47.46 -2.28
CA THR A 1024 -25.83 -48.45 -1.24
C THR A 1024 -26.91 -48.65 -0.19
N ASP A 1025 -27.96 -47.83 -0.20
CA ASP A 1025 -29.04 -47.84 0.79
C ASP A 1025 -30.43 -47.60 0.16
N ASP A 1026 -31.46 -47.65 1.00
CA ASP A 1026 -32.86 -47.58 0.56
C ASP A 1026 -33.27 -46.19 0.03
N ASP A 1027 -32.58 -45.10 0.39
CA ASP A 1027 -32.87 -43.76 -0.12
C ASP A 1027 -32.59 -43.66 -1.63
N PHE A 1028 -31.77 -44.57 -2.17
CA PHE A 1028 -31.42 -44.66 -3.59
C PHE A 1028 -32.11 -45.81 -4.34
N ARG A 1029 -33.03 -46.56 -3.71
CA ARG A 1029 -33.71 -47.70 -4.35
C ARG A 1029 -34.35 -47.34 -5.70
N SER A 1030 -35.07 -46.23 -5.75
CA SER A 1030 -35.75 -45.79 -6.98
C SER A 1030 -34.78 -45.43 -8.10
N LEU A 1031 -33.59 -44.93 -7.76
CA LEU A 1031 -32.53 -44.64 -8.71
C LEU A 1031 -31.87 -45.93 -9.21
N TRP A 1032 -31.63 -46.90 -8.33
CA TRP A 1032 -31.07 -48.20 -8.68
C TRP A 1032 -31.93 -48.91 -9.73
N GLU A 1033 -33.25 -49.00 -9.49
CA GLU A 1033 -34.22 -49.61 -10.41
C GLU A 1033 -34.32 -48.86 -11.76
N LYS A 1034 -33.97 -47.58 -11.79
CA LYS A 1034 -33.95 -46.79 -13.02
C LYS A 1034 -32.69 -47.03 -13.86
N VAL A 1035 -31.58 -47.40 -13.22
CA VAL A 1035 -30.26 -47.58 -13.88
C VAL A 1035 -30.00 -49.03 -14.29
N PHE A 1036 -30.47 -50.02 -13.51
CA PHE A 1036 -30.27 -51.46 -13.73
C PHE A 1036 -31.60 -52.18 -13.95
#